data_AF-A0A7W4IHX2-F1
#
_entry.id   AF-A0A7W4IHX2-F1
#
_cell.length_a   1.000
_cell.length_b   1.000
_cell.length_c   1.000
_cell.angle_alpha   90.00
_cell.angle_beta   90.00
_cell.angle_gamma   90.00
#
_symmetry.space_group_name_H-M   'P 1'
#
loop_
_entity.id
_entity.type
_entity.pdbx_description
1 polymer ?
#
loop_
_entity_poly.entity_id
_entity_poly.type
_entity_poly.pdbx_seq_one_letter_code
_entity_poly.pdbx_strand_id
1 'polypeptide(L)'
;MEALRQELLAVFDAEYRDHLRVVRDILAAGPLDGRGISEIFRRVHSLKGAARVVERADIETIAHALESRLFGLLDGQQPVTAEDLTAIGAAMDQIDARMQDVGEPSAEPEPGSASPPAREEVADSYVQVPVSRLDALVGVVHDMMGIAERQERLWADLEDLTATAARRVGPATDPAVELARLTRALSALSRERGRIAGQADRAMMRLEEEVRAVTLVPAGTVFGSLTGMVRQIAREHGGGEVTVRLLGMEVRADRRVMQALRDPVIHLLRNAIIHGLESPARRRAEGKPAEPVLTLSVRMLGVRLLVSVSDDGRGPDLEAIAARAVRQGLMQPDDPRLPETLLGMVFAPGFSTRAAADRIAGRGMGLSVVAEAARALQGSVRMEAGSPWGTVVTMAVPVSRRQRTTLVVEAGEMTVGLPGRVIERLARVRQADVRMVDGRACFSLERRRAVAGGGAGAAVLVPVAPLVAFLGQPDAALPVHDGALSVVVLGMADGGCCGFAVDRMREVRTLHISDAEAVGLDSELIPGVGWPRGDRPVFVLSPDTLLERWQKAGATGGYFAGADDAVPEGGGMAPRHVPTVLVVDDSITTRTLQKTILQTHGYDVLLATDGVEALSLLHRSSRRIDVIVTDVEMPRMDGFALLDAVRSDPRLSRIPVVLMTSRNEEADIRRGLEGGARAYVTKQGFEQGELLDIIRGVL
;
A
#
# COMPACT_ATOMS: atom_id res chain seq x y z
N MET A 1 16.70 -37.96 -1.82
CA MET A 1 16.30 -38.64 -0.58
C MET A 1 17.43 -38.63 0.44
N GLU A 2 18.62 -39.15 0.12
CA GLU A 2 19.74 -39.17 1.08
C GLU A 2 20.25 -37.78 1.48
N ALA A 3 20.33 -36.82 0.54
CA ALA A 3 20.72 -35.44 0.84
C ALA A 3 19.71 -34.72 1.76
N LEU A 4 18.41 -34.92 1.51
CA LEU A 4 17.33 -34.37 2.35
C LEU A 4 17.36 -35.00 3.76
N ARG A 5 17.66 -36.30 3.86
CA ARG A 5 17.80 -37.00 5.14
C ARG A 5 19.01 -36.50 5.93
N GLN A 6 20.15 -36.25 5.28
CA GLN A 6 21.33 -35.66 5.95
C GLN A 6 21.07 -34.22 6.41
N GLU A 7 20.35 -33.44 5.62
CA GLU A 7 19.97 -32.06 5.98
C GLU A 7 18.98 -32.03 7.15
N LEU A 8 17.97 -32.91 7.15
CA LEU A 8 17.03 -33.07 8.26
C LEU A 8 17.74 -33.55 9.55
N LEU A 9 18.73 -34.45 9.43
CA LEU A 9 19.53 -34.89 10.57
C LEU A 9 20.42 -33.76 11.13
N ALA A 10 20.96 -32.88 10.28
CA ALA A 10 21.75 -31.73 10.73
C ALA A 10 20.90 -30.67 11.44
N VAL A 11 19.68 -30.43 10.95
CA VAL A 11 18.70 -29.56 11.63
C VAL A 11 18.30 -30.15 12.98
N PHE A 12 18.02 -31.46 13.01
CA PHE A 12 17.70 -32.18 14.24
C PHE A 12 18.88 -32.18 15.24
N ASP A 13 20.14 -32.27 14.78
CA ASP A 13 21.36 -32.15 15.60
C ASP A 13 21.43 -30.79 16.31
N ALA A 14 21.06 -29.70 15.64
CA ALA A 14 21.00 -28.38 16.26
C ALA A 14 19.81 -28.24 17.23
N GLU A 15 18.65 -28.76 16.86
CA GLU A 15 17.41 -28.65 17.63
C GLU A 15 17.46 -29.46 18.94
N TYR A 16 17.99 -30.69 18.92
CA TYR A 16 18.10 -31.49 20.15
C TYR A 16 19.06 -30.84 21.16
N ARG A 17 20.18 -30.27 20.70
CA ARG A 17 21.14 -29.58 21.58
C ARG A 17 20.50 -28.39 22.27
N ASP A 18 19.67 -27.61 21.56
CA ASP A 18 18.95 -26.49 22.17
C ASP A 18 17.95 -26.97 23.23
N HIS A 19 17.16 -27.99 22.90
CA HIS A 19 16.19 -28.57 23.84
C HIS A 19 16.85 -29.12 25.10
N LEU A 20 17.91 -29.93 24.96
CA LEU A 20 18.62 -30.48 26.12
C LEU A 20 19.32 -29.38 26.93
N ARG A 21 19.92 -28.37 26.28
CA ARG A 21 20.54 -27.24 27.00
C ARG A 21 19.52 -26.51 27.87
N VAL A 22 18.35 -26.17 27.32
CA VAL A 22 17.30 -25.48 28.08
C VAL A 22 16.81 -26.33 29.25
N VAL A 23 16.64 -27.63 29.07
CA VAL A 23 16.27 -28.53 30.18
C VAL A 23 17.37 -28.58 31.24
N ARG A 24 18.65 -28.63 30.87
CA ARG A 24 19.79 -28.58 31.83
C ARG A 24 19.81 -27.26 32.60
N ASP A 25 19.59 -26.15 31.92
CA ASP A 25 19.55 -24.82 32.56
C ASP A 25 18.42 -24.73 33.60
N ILE A 26 17.25 -25.30 33.29
CA ILE A 26 16.13 -25.35 34.24
C ILE A 26 16.44 -26.24 35.44
N LEU A 27 17.08 -27.41 35.23
CA LEU A 27 17.51 -28.30 36.31
C LEU A 27 18.60 -27.67 37.19
N ALA A 28 19.49 -26.88 36.59
CA ALA A 28 20.57 -26.18 37.30
C ALA A 28 20.10 -24.96 38.11
N ALA A 29 18.94 -24.38 37.76
CA ALA A 29 18.40 -23.18 38.38
C ALA A 29 17.85 -23.41 39.81
N GLY A 30 17.72 -24.66 40.27
CA GLY A 30 17.30 -24.99 41.63
C GLY A 30 16.05 -25.88 41.68
N PRO A 31 15.29 -25.89 42.79
CA PRO A 31 14.11 -26.74 42.95
C PRO A 31 13.08 -26.50 41.83
N LEU A 32 12.64 -27.56 41.17
CA LEU A 32 11.66 -27.46 40.07
C LEU A 32 10.28 -27.10 40.62
N ASP A 33 9.74 -25.97 40.15
CA ASP A 33 8.35 -25.59 40.33
C ASP A 33 7.49 -26.08 39.14
N GLY A 34 6.17 -25.94 39.24
CA GLY A 34 5.25 -26.39 38.18
C GLY A 34 5.48 -25.70 36.82
N ARG A 35 6.09 -24.50 36.81
CA ARG A 35 6.47 -23.80 35.57
C ARG A 35 7.70 -24.43 34.93
N GLY A 36 8.72 -24.76 35.73
CA GLY A 36 9.91 -25.49 35.29
C GLY A 36 9.54 -26.85 34.71
N ILE A 37 8.68 -27.62 35.38
CA ILE A 37 8.21 -28.93 34.88
C ILE A 37 7.44 -28.78 33.56
N SER A 38 6.55 -27.78 33.46
CA SER A 38 5.78 -27.53 32.24
C SER A 38 6.67 -27.15 31.05
N GLU A 39 7.72 -26.35 31.30
CA GLU A 39 8.69 -26.00 30.26
C GLU A 39 9.52 -27.22 29.84
N ILE A 40 9.99 -28.03 30.79
CA ILE A 40 10.71 -29.28 30.48
C ILE A 40 9.80 -30.21 29.66
N PHE A 41 8.54 -30.39 30.06
CA PHE A 41 7.56 -31.19 29.32
C PHE A 41 7.39 -30.72 27.87
N ARG A 42 7.26 -29.40 27.65
CA ARG A 42 7.14 -28.83 26.30
C ARG A 42 8.37 -29.09 25.43
N ARG A 43 9.57 -28.99 26.02
CA ARG A 43 10.84 -29.27 25.32
C ARG A 43 10.97 -30.73 24.95
N VAL A 44 10.60 -31.64 25.85
CA VAL A 44 10.62 -33.09 25.60
C VAL A 44 9.56 -33.50 24.56
N HIS A 45 8.37 -32.92 24.60
CA HIS A 45 7.31 -33.16 23.60
C HIS A 45 7.75 -32.71 22.19
N SER A 46 8.41 -31.56 22.10
CA SER A 46 8.96 -31.05 20.84
C SER A 46 10.07 -31.96 20.31
N LEU A 47 10.99 -32.39 21.19
CA LEU A 47 12.07 -33.32 20.84
C LEU A 47 11.55 -34.67 20.33
N LYS A 48 10.48 -35.20 20.93
CA LYS A 48 9.80 -36.43 20.45
C LYS A 48 9.25 -36.23 19.03
N GLY A 49 8.58 -35.11 18.78
CA GLY A 49 8.05 -34.76 17.46
C GLY A 49 9.15 -34.67 16.41
N ALA A 50 10.25 -33.98 16.72
CA ALA A 50 11.40 -33.85 15.84
C ALA A 50 12.08 -35.20 15.56
N ALA A 51 12.25 -36.04 16.59
CA ALA A 51 12.84 -37.39 16.45
C ALA A 51 12.03 -38.30 15.51
N ARG A 52 10.70 -38.21 15.58
CA ARG A 52 9.79 -38.96 14.70
C ARG A 52 9.91 -38.53 13.23
N VAL A 53 10.08 -37.23 12.98
CA VAL A 53 10.23 -36.68 11.63
C VAL A 53 11.53 -37.13 10.96
N VAL A 54 12.60 -37.29 11.74
CA VAL A 54 13.90 -37.80 11.25
C VAL A 54 14.06 -39.32 11.38
N GLU A 55 12.96 -40.04 11.68
CA GLU A 55 12.91 -41.50 11.82
C GLU A 55 13.89 -42.08 12.86
N ARG A 56 14.19 -41.32 13.93
CA ARG A 56 15.02 -41.75 15.08
C ARG A 56 14.15 -42.35 16.18
N ALA A 57 13.68 -43.57 15.94
CA ALA A 57 12.81 -44.31 16.86
C ALA A 57 13.45 -44.56 18.24
N ASP A 58 14.78 -44.65 18.31
CA ASP A 58 15.56 -44.80 19.53
C ASP A 58 15.46 -43.57 20.44
N ILE A 59 15.52 -42.36 19.87
CA ILE A 59 15.38 -41.09 20.61
C ILE A 59 13.91 -40.81 20.93
N GLU A 60 13.01 -41.09 19.98
CA GLU A 60 11.56 -40.94 20.18
C GLU A 60 11.09 -41.76 21.39
N THR A 61 11.58 -42.99 21.55
CA THR A 61 11.22 -43.88 22.67
C THR A 61 11.61 -43.29 24.02
N ILE A 62 12.81 -42.69 24.12
CA ILE A 62 13.32 -42.10 25.36
C ILE A 62 12.56 -40.81 25.68
N ALA A 63 12.34 -39.96 24.68
CA ALA A 63 11.58 -38.73 24.84
C ALA A 63 10.13 -39.02 25.25
N HIS A 64 9.50 -40.05 24.69
CA HIS A 64 8.16 -40.49 25.07
C HIS A 64 8.07 -41.01 26.51
N ALA A 65 9.06 -41.78 26.96
CA ALA A 65 9.11 -42.26 28.35
C ALA A 65 9.29 -41.09 29.34
N LEU A 66 10.15 -40.13 28.98
CA LEU A 66 10.39 -38.92 29.77
C LEU A 66 9.15 -38.02 29.84
N GLU A 67 8.48 -37.81 28.71
CA GLU A 67 7.23 -37.06 28.61
C GLU A 67 6.12 -37.69 29.46
N SER A 68 5.96 -39.01 29.42
CA SER A 68 4.95 -39.73 30.23
C SER A 68 5.19 -39.54 31.73
N ARG A 69 6.46 -39.55 32.15
CA ARG A 69 6.82 -39.32 33.56
C ARG A 69 6.57 -37.87 33.98
N LEU A 70 6.93 -36.90 33.14
CA LEU A 70 6.69 -35.47 33.37
C LEU A 70 5.19 -35.13 33.38
N PHE A 71 4.38 -35.80 32.55
CA PHE A 71 2.93 -35.66 32.58
C PHE A 71 2.35 -36.07 33.93
N GLY A 72 2.82 -37.19 34.50
CA GLY A 72 2.41 -37.62 35.84
C GLY A 72 2.76 -36.62 36.95
N LEU A 73 3.87 -35.89 36.79
CA LEU A 73 4.29 -34.81 37.72
C LEU A 73 3.51 -33.50 37.51
N LEU A 74 2.92 -33.29 36.33
CA LEU A 74 2.05 -32.14 36.05
C LEU A 74 0.62 -32.37 36.53
N ASP A 75 0.14 -33.62 36.48
CA ASP A 75 -1.24 -34.00 36.84
C ASP A 75 -1.38 -34.36 38.34
N GLY A 76 -0.30 -34.83 38.99
CA GLY A 76 -0.26 -35.09 40.43
C GLY A 76 0.23 -33.90 41.24
N GLN A 77 -0.46 -33.53 42.34
CA GLN A 77 0.04 -32.52 43.32
C GLN A 77 1.20 -33.03 44.21
N GLN A 78 2.01 -33.97 43.72
CA GLN A 78 3.15 -34.48 44.46
C GLN A 78 4.41 -33.64 44.18
N PRO A 79 5.23 -33.35 45.20
CA PRO A 79 6.47 -32.62 45.00
C PRO A 79 7.47 -33.45 44.20
N VAL A 80 8.22 -32.80 43.30
CA VAL A 80 9.27 -33.45 42.50
C VAL A 80 10.31 -34.08 43.43
N THR A 81 10.58 -35.36 43.24
CA THR A 81 11.57 -36.09 44.06
C THR A 81 12.97 -36.01 43.46
N ALA A 82 14.01 -36.27 44.27
CA ALA A 82 15.38 -36.38 43.79
C ALA A 82 15.56 -37.54 42.78
N GLU A 83 14.72 -38.57 42.89
CA GLU A 83 14.68 -39.68 41.94
C GLU A 83 14.17 -39.24 40.55
N ASP A 84 13.19 -38.33 40.51
CA ASP A 84 12.70 -37.76 39.26
C ASP A 84 13.73 -36.88 38.57
N LEU A 85 14.45 -36.05 39.31
CA LEU A 85 15.55 -35.23 38.78
C LEU A 85 16.67 -36.11 38.21
N THR A 86 17.03 -37.17 38.92
CA THR A 86 18.05 -38.14 38.47
C THR A 86 17.60 -38.86 37.20
N ALA A 87 16.32 -39.25 37.13
CA ALA A 87 15.78 -39.92 35.95
C ALA A 87 15.69 -39.00 34.72
N ILE A 88 15.33 -37.73 34.91
CA ILE A 88 15.34 -36.72 33.84
C ILE A 88 16.77 -36.55 33.32
N GLY A 89 17.76 -36.36 34.20
CA GLY A 89 19.17 -36.25 33.82
C GLY A 89 19.67 -37.48 33.06
N ALA A 90 19.39 -38.69 33.56
CA ALA A 90 19.80 -39.94 32.93
C ALA A 90 19.16 -40.14 31.53
N ALA A 91 17.93 -39.69 31.33
CA ALA A 91 17.27 -39.73 30.01
C ALA A 91 17.92 -38.76 29.02
N MET A 92 18.34 -37.57 29.47
CA MET A 92 19.04 -36.60 28.63
C MET A 92 20.41 -37.11 28.19
N ASP A 93 21.17 -37.70 29.12
CA ASP A 93 22.49 -38.25 28.81
C ASP A 93 22.39 -39.46 27.85
N GLN A 94 21.31 -40.24 27.96
CA GLN A 94 20.99 -41.31 27.02
C GLN A 94 20.64 -40.82 25.61
N ILE A 95 20.06 -39.62 25.48
CA ILE A 95 19.79 -38.98 24.20
C ILE A 95 21.10 -38.42 23.61
N ASP A 96 21.93 -37.76 24.42
CA ASP A 96 23.24 -37.25 24.01
C ASP A 96 24.15 -38.37 23.49
N ALA A 97 24.25 -39.49 24.21
CA ALA A 97 25.07 -40.63 23.80
C ALA A 97 24.65 -41.20 22.44
N ARG A 98 23.34 -41.27 22.17
CA ARG A 98 22.79 -41.76 20.89
C ARG A 98 22.95 -40.76 19.74
N MET A 99 23.16 -39.48 20.04
CA MET A 99 23.47 -38.47 19.02
C MET A 99 24.97 -38.42 18.70
N GLN A 100 25.84 -38.72 19.67
CA GLN A 100 27.29 -38.76 19.49
C GLN A 100 27.82 -40.03 18.79
N ASP A 101 27.03 -41.10 18.73
CA ASP A 101 27.39 -42.35 18.04
C ASP A 101 27.32 -42.23 16.49
N VAL A 102 27.05 -41.04 15.96
CA VAL A 102 27.07 -40.73 14.51
C VAL A 102 28.42 -40.11 14.12
N GLY A 103 29.47 -40.95 14.12
CA GLY A 103 30.66 -40.84 13.26
C GLY A 103 31.55 -39.59 13.41
N GLU A 104 32.64 -39.73 14.16
CA GLU A 104 33.88 -38.96 13.94
C GLU A 104 34.49 -39.24 12.55
N PRO A 105 35.12 -38.23 11.95
CA PRO A 105 36.46 -38.43 11.40
C PRO A 105 37.50 -37.52 12.10
N SER A 106 38.42 -38.18 12.79
CA SER A 106 39.82 -37.87 13.13
C SER A 106 40.36 -36.44 12.95
N ALA A 107 40.97 -35.97 14.04
CA ALA A 107 41.83 -34.80 14.17
C ALA A 107 43.13 -34.85 13.34
N GLU A 108 43.63 -33.67 12.92
CA GLU A 108 45.05 -33.26 12.87
C GLU A 108 45.15 -31.71 12.84
N PRO A 109 46.32 -31.08 13.16
CA PRO A 109 46.42 -29.92 14.06
C PRO A 109 46.60 -28.53 13.39
N GLU A 110 46.35 -27.47 14.17
CA GLU A 110 46.56 -26.01 13.87
C GLU A 110 47.92 -25.68 13.22
N PRO A 111 48.11 -24.61 12.40
CA PRO A 111 47.63 -23.23 12.66
C PRO A 111 47.33 -22.33 11.42
N GLY A 112 46.76 -21.13 11.66
CA GLY A 112 46.96 -19.98 10.76
C GLY A 112 45.70 -19.18 10.42
N SER A 113 45.67 -17.94 10.90
CA SER A 113 44.71 -16.90 10.52
C SER A 113 44.60 -16.71 9.00
N ALA A 114 43.49 -17.13 8.42
CA ALA A 114 43.04 -16.62 7.13
C ALA A 114 41.50 -16.67 7.08
N SER A 115 40.88 -15.50 7.01
CA SER A 115 39.44 -15.38 6.75
C SER A 115 39.10 -16.05 5.42
N PRO A 116 38.09 -16.94 5.34
CA PRO A 116 37.60 -17.43 4.06
C PRO A 116 36.83 -16.33 3.31
N PRO A 117 36.82 -16.36 1.97
CA PRO A 117 36.11 -15.38 1.17
C PRO A 117 34.59 -15.56 1.35
N ALA A 118 33.86 -14.44 1.36
CA ALA A 118 32.42 -14.39 1.45
C ALA A 118 31.78 -15.29 0.38
N ARG A 119 31.21 -16.43 0.81
CA ARG A 119 30.17 -17.12 0.05
C ARG A 119 28.85 -16.45 0.43
N GLU A 120 28.11 -16.02 -0.58
CA GLU A 120 26.73 -15.56 -0.44
C GLU A 120 25.87 -16.71 0.11
N GLU A 121 25.73 -16.76 1.43
CA GLU A 121 24.67 -17.52 2.07
C GLU A 121 23.34 -16.82 1.79
N VAL A 122 22.51 -17.44 0.96
CA VAL A 122 21.07 -17.24 1.02
C VAL A 122 20.61 -17.86 2.33
N ALA A 123 20.71 -17.09 3.41
CA ALA A 123 20.20 -17.48 4.72
C ALA A 123 18.69 -17.62 4.63
N ASP A 124 18.18 -18.85 4.75
CA ASP A 124 16.78 -19.10 5.05
C ASP A 124 16.48 -18.49 6.43
N SER A 125 15.93 -17.28 6.41
CA SER A 125 15.77 -16.46 7.59
C SER A 125 14.43 -16.77 8.27
N TYR A 126 14.48 -17.42 9.43
CA TYR A 126 13.33 -17.54 10.33
C TYR A 126 12.74 -16.14 10.63
N VAL A 127 11.41 -16.01 10.50
CA VAL A 127 10.69 -14.79 10.89
C VAL A 127 10.42 -14.88 12.39
N GLN A 128 11.07 -14.04 13.18
CA GLN A 128 10.77 -13.93 14.61
C GLN A 128 9.41 -13.24 14.80
N VAL A 129 8.42 -14.02 15.21
CA VAL A 129 7.07 -13.54 15.51
C VAL A 129 6.95 -13.32 17.02
N PRO A 130 6.62 -12.10 17.49
CA PRO A 130 6.35 -11.89 18.91
C PRO A 130 5.20 -12.78 19.40
N VAL A 131 5.34 -13.40 20.58
CA VAL A 131 4.32 -14.30 21.16
C VAL A 131 2.96 -13.60 21.28
N SER A 132 2.94 -12.30 21.63
CA SER A 132 1.71 -11.50 21.71
C SER A 132 0.93 -11.40 20.40
N ARG A 133 1.59 -11.57 19.24
CA ARG A 133 0.95 -11.60 17.92
C ARG A 133 0.37 -12.97 17.60
N LEU A 134 1.00 -14.04 18.07
CA LEU A 134 0.41 -15.37 18.01
C LEU A 134 -0.86 -15.42 18.88
N ASP A 135 -0.82 -14.84 20.08
CA ASP A 135 -2.00 -14.72 20.95
C ASP A 135 -3.13 -13.91 20.29
N ALA A 136 -2.80 -12.80 19.62
CA ALA A 136 -3.76 -12.00 18.88
C ALA A 136 -4.39 -12.78 17.71
N LEU A 137 -3.59 -13.53 16.94
CA LEU A 137 -4.08 -14.40 15.88
C LEU A 137 -5.01 -15.50 16.41
N VAL A 138 -4.63 -16.17 17.51
CA VAL A 138 -5.45 -17.18 18.18
C VAL A 138 -6.78 -16.56 18.64
N GLY A 139 -6.75 -15.35 19.19
CA GLY A 139 -7.96 -14.62 19.58
C GLY A 139 -8.89 -14.33 18.38
N VAL A 140 -8.35 -13.91 17.24
CA VAL A 140 -9.15 -13.67 16.03
C VAL A 140 -9.74 -14.97 15.46
N VAL A 141 -8.98 -16.07 15.49
CA VAL A 141 -9.50 -17.39 15.08
C VAL A 141 -10.63 -17.83 15.99
N HIS A 142 -10.50 -17.64 17.30
CA HIS A 142 -11.58 -17.95 18.25
C HIS A 142 -12.84 -17.12 18.01
N ASP A 143 -12.69 -15.81 17.76
CA ASP A 143 -13.80 -14.93 17.37
C ASP A 143 -14.51 -15.44 16.10
N MET A 144 -13.74 -15.86 15.09
CA MET A 144 -14.29 -16.42 13.84
C MET A 144 -15.02 -17.74 14.05
N MET A 145 -14.51 -18.64 14.91
CA MET A 145 -15.20 -19.88 15.26
C MET A 145 -16.55 -19.57 15.94
N GLY A 146 -16.59 -18.63 16.88
CA GLY A 146 -17.84 -18.22 17.53
C GLY A 146 -18.84 -17.58 16.55
N ILE A 147 -18.36 -16.91 15.50
CA ILE A 147 -19.18 -16.37 14.41
C ILE A 147 -19.74 -17.52 13.55
N ALA A 148 -18.94 -18.51 13.21
CA ALA A 148 -19.36 -19.68 12.44
C ALA A 148 -20.45 -20.48 13.17
N GLU A 149 -20.28 -20.75 14.47
CA GLU A 149 -21.31 -21.42 15.29
C GLU A 149 -22.61 -20.60 15.37
N ARG A 150 -22.53 -19.26 15.39
CA ARG A 150 -23.73 -18.41 15.37
C ARG A 150 -24.42 -18.43 14.01
N GLN A 151 -23.67 -18.50 12.91
CA GLN A 151 -24.25 -18.70 11.57
C GLN A 151 -24.98 -20.05 11.49
N GLU A 152 -24.38 -21.11 12.01
CA GLU A 152 -24.99 -22.46 12.01
C GLU A 152 -26.28 -22.49 12.84
N ARG A 153 -26.30 -21.84 14.01
CA ARG A 153 -27.52 -21.67 14.80
C ARG A 153 -28.60 -20.88 14.06
N LEU A 154 -28.23 -19.81 13.35
CA LEU A 154 -29.19 -19.01 12.57
C LEU A 154 -29.81 -19.82 11.43
N TRP A 155 -29.03 -20.68 10.78
CA TRP A 155 -29.54 -21.64 9.80
C TRP A 155 -30.53 -22.62 10.43
N ALA A 156 -30.21 -23.20 11.58
CA ALA A 156 -31.12 -24.09 12.30
C ALA A 156 -32.43 -23.39 12.72
N ASP A 157 -32.37 -22.14 13.18
CA ASP A 157 -33.56 -21.34 13.53
C ASP A 157 -34.44 -21.05 12.31
N LEU A 158 -33.84 -20.80 11.14
CA LEU A 158 -34.56 -20.62 9.88
C LEU A 158 -35.26 -21.92 9.46
N GLU A 159 -34.57 -23.05 9.55
CA GLU A 159 -35.15 -24.37 9.28
C GLU A 159 -36.33 -24.68 10.21
N ASP A 160 -36.21 -24.46 11.52
CA ASP A 160 -37.31 -24.66 12.47
C ASP A 160 -38.49 -23.70 12.20
N LEU A 161 -38.21 -22.44 11.83
CA LEU A 161 -39.26 -21.49 11.45
C LEU A 161 -40.05 -22.01 10.24
N THR A 162 -39.37 -22.51 9.21
CA THR A 162 -40.05 -23.08 8.03
C THR A 162 -40.84 -24.34 8.37
N ALA A 163 -40.27 -25.23 9.20
CA ALA A 163 -40.92 -26.48 9.60
C ALA A 163 -42.14 -26.23 10.50
N THR A 164 -42.08 -25.26 11.42
CA THR A 164 -43.21 -24.89 12.29
C THR A 164 -44.29 -24.11 11.56
N ALA A 165 -43.93 -23.31 10.55
CA ALA A 165 -44.88 -22.66 9.67
C ALA A 165 -45.73 -23.70 8.92
N ALA A 166 -45.09 -24.70 8.31
CA ALA A 166 -45.76 -25.76 7.56
C ALA A 166 -46.76 -26.57 8.43
N ARG A 167 -46.46 -26.80 9.71
CA ARG A 167 -47.33 -27.55 10.64
C ARG A 167 -48.53 -26.76 11.16
N ARG A 168 -48.49 -25.43 11.14
CA ARG A 168 -49.53 -24.56 11.72
C ARG A 168 -50.58 -24.07 10.73
N VAL A 169 -50.33 -24.24 9.44
CA VAL A 169 -51.32 -23.94 8.40
C VAL A 169 -52.39 -25.04 8.43
N GLY A 170 -53.53 -24.71 9.02
CA GLY A 170 -54.71 -25.57 9.08
C GLY A 170 -55.99 -24.76 8.85
N PRO A 171 -57.16 -25.42 8.70
CA PRO A 171 -58.42 -24.76 8.32
C PRO A 171 -58.96 -23.76 9.36
N ALA A 172 -58.43 -23.76 10.59
CA ALA A 172 -58.84 -22.87 11.68
C ALA A 172 -57.85 -21.71 11.95
N THR A 173 -56.76 -21.60 11.18
CA THR A 173 -55.70 -20.62 11.43
C THR A 173 -56.00 -19.31 10.70
N ASP A 174 -56.00 -18.17 11.40
CA ASP A 174 -56.13 -16.86 10.76
C ASP A 174 -54.85 -16.55 9.93
N PRO A 175 -54.95 -16.44 8.59
CA PRO A 175 -53.81 -16.20 7.73
C PRO A 175 -53.09 -14.88 8.02
N ALA A 176 -53.81 -13.84 8.47
CA ALA A 176 -53.23 -12.54 8.77
C ALA A 176 -52.35 -12.61 10.04
N VAL A 177 -52.77 -13.38 11.04
CA VAL A 177 -52.03 -13.56 12.29
C VAL A 177 -50.76 -14.37 12.07
N GLU A 178 -50.80 -15.45 11.28
CA GLU A 178 -49.59 -16.23 10.97
C GLU A 178 -48.64 -15.47 10.04
N LEU A 179 -49.14 -14.73 9.04
CA LEU A 179 -48.29 -13.88 8.21
C LEU A 179 -47.55 -12.83 9.06
N ALA A 180 -48.27 -12.12 9.95
CA ALA A 180 -47.68 -11.13 10.84
C ALA A 180 -46.64 -11.73 11.81
N ARG A 181 -46.79 -13.01 12.18
CA ARG A 181 -45.82 -13.72 13.01
C ARG A 181 -44.58 -14.12 12.20
N LEU A 182 -44.74 -14.67 11.00
CA LEU A 182 -43.64 -15.03 10.11
C LEU A 182 -42.81 -13.81 9.71
N THR A 183 -43.47 -12.70 9.36
CA THR A 183 -42.77 -11.44 9.04
C THR A 183 -41.94 -10.94 10.22
N ARG A 184 -42.45 -11.02 11.45
CA ARG A 184 -41.69 -10.65 12.66
C ARG A 184 -40.49 -11.57 12.90
N ALA A 185 -40.67 -12.88 12.75
CA ALA A 185 -39.59 -13.86 12.92
C ALA A 185 -38.49 -13.70 11.86
N LEU A 186 -38.87 -13.59 10.58
CA LEU A 186 -37.93 -13.33 9.48
C LEU A 186 -37.20 -12.00 9.63
N SER A 187 -37.88 -10.95 10.10
CA SER A 187 -37.24 -9.67 10.37
C SER A 187 -36.23 -9.75 11.51
N ALA A 188 -36.49 -10.57 12.54
CA ALA A 188 -35.55 -10.81 13.62
C ALA A 188 -34.31 -11.59 13.15
N LEU A 189 -34.52 -12.68 12.39
CA LEU A 189 -33.42 -13.45 11.78
C LEU A 189 -32.59 -12.61 10.81
N SER A 190 -33.23 -11.74 10.02
CA SER A 190 -32.53 -10.85 9.08
C SER A 190 -31.64 -9.83 9.81
N ARG A 191 -32.12 -9.25 10.92
CA ARG A 191 -31.30 -8.36 11.77
C ARG A 191 -30.13 -9.10 12.40
N GLU A 192 -30.35 -10.32 12.88
CA GLU A 192 -29.28 -11.12 13.48
C GLU A 192 -28.22 -11.51 12.44
N ARG A 193 -28.64 -11.93 11.24
CA ARG A 193 -27.74 -12.15 10.10
C ARG A 193 -26.89 -10.93 9.79
N GLY A 194 -27.51 -9.74 9.79
CA GLY A 194 -26.80 -8.46 9.60
C GLY A 194 -25.75 -8.20 10.69
N ARG A 195 -26.06 -8.49 11.96
CA ARG A 195 -25.09 -8.38 13.07
C ARG A 195 -23.93 -9.35 12.92
N ILE A 196 -24.21 -10.62 12.60
CA ILE A 196 -23.18 -11.64 12.44
C ILE A 196 -22.29 -11.30 11.24
N ALA A 197 -22.86 -10.85 10.12
CA ALA A 197 -22.08 -10.39 8.95
C ALA A 197 -21.15 -9.23 9.32
N GLY A 198 -21.64 -8.20 10.01
CA GLY A 198 -20.79 -7.10 10.47
C GLY A 198 -19.73 -7.51 11.52
N GLN A 199 -19.98 -8.56 12.30
CA GLN A 199 -18.95 -9.16 13.18
C GLN A 199 -17.90 -9.92 12.38
N ALA A 200 -18.31 -10.70 11.38
CA ALA A 200 -17.43 -11.43 10.48
C ALA A 200 -16.49 -10.49 9.73
N ASP A 201 -17.02 -9.38 9.21
CA ASP A 201 -16.22 -8.35 8.54
C ASP A 201 -15.14 -7.79 9.47
N ARG A 202 -15.50 -7.42 10.71
CA ARG A 202 -14.53 -6.91 11.69
C ARG A 202 -13.50 -7.95 12.12
N ALA A 203 -13.89 -9.22 12.24
CA ALA A 203 -12.95 -10.31 12.55
C ALA A 203 -11.96 -10.52 11.39
N MET A 204 -12.46 -10.49 10.15
CA MET A 204 -11.62 -10.59 8.95
C MET A 204 -10.63 -9.41 8.85
N MET A 205 -11.06 -8.18 9.12
CA MET A 205 -10.15 -7.03 9.13
C MET A 205 -9.02 -7.19 10.15
N ARG A 206 -9.35 -7.68 11.36
CA ARG A 206 -8.36 -7.94 12.41
C ARG A 206 -7.41 -9.08 12.01
N LEU A 207 -7.91 -10.14 11.37
CA LEU A 207 -7.09 -11.23 10.87
C LEU A 207 -6.08 -10.73 9.83
N GLU A 208 -6.55 -9.96 8.85
CA GLU A 208 -5.70 -9.35 7.82
C GLU A 208 -4.61 -8.47 8.43
N GLU A 209 -4.94 -7.69 9.47
CA GLU A 209 -3.99 -6.83 10.16
C GLU A 209 -2.94 -7.63 10.95
N GLU A 210 -3.35 -8.65 11.69
CA GLU A 210 -2.43 -9.49 12.46
C GLU A 210 -1.53 -10.33 11.55
N VAL A 211 -2.08 -10.96 10.50
CA VAL A 211 -1.29 -11.68 9.50
C VAL A 211 -0.30 -10.73 8.82
N ARG A 212 -0.73 -9.52 8.46
CA ARG A 212 0.18 -8.50 7.92
C ARG A 212 1.29 -8.20 8.90
N ALA A 213 1.00 -7.92 10.17
CA ALA A 213 1.99 -7.59 11.18
C ALA A 213 3.06 -8.68 11.36
N VAL A 214 2.67 -9.95 11.27
CA VAL A 214 3.57 -11.10 11.39
C VAL A 214 4.57 -11.20 10.23
N THR A 215 4.21 -10.72 9.04
CA THR A 215 5.09 -10.74 7.86
C THR A 215 6.11 -9.58 7.79
N LEU A 216 6.00 -8.59 8.66
CA LEU A 216 6.86 -7.40 8.61
C LEU A 216 8.05 -7.52 9.55
N VAL A 217 9.20 -7.03 9.10
CA VAL A 217 10.43 -6.95 9.90
C VAL A 217 10.74 -5.48 10.27
N PRO A 218 11.29 -5.21 11.47
CA PRO A 218 11.67 -3.86 11.85
C PRO A 218 12.89 -3.39 11.06
N ALA A 219 12.90 -2.10 10.68
CA ALA A 219 13.95 -1.49 9.87
C ALA A 219 15.36 -1.65 10.46
N GLY A 220 15.48 -1.68 11.79
CA GLY A 220 16.73 -1.91 12.52
C GLY A 220 17.42 -3.23 12.18
N THR A 221 16.68 -4.26 11.75
CA THR A 221 17.26 -5.55 11.32
C THR A 221 18.14 -5.41 10.07
N VAL A 222 17.85 -4.43 9.22
CA VAL A 222 18.58 -4.20 7.97
C VAL A 222 19.52 -3.01 8.10
N PHE A 223 19.07 -1.92 8.72
CA PHE A 223 19.84 -0.66 8.79
C PHE A 223 20.69 -0.51 10.06
N GLY A 224 20.47 -1.32 11.09
CA GLY A 224 21.17 -1.19 12.38
C GLY A 224 22.69 -1.35 12.28
N SER A 225 23.17 -2.15 11.32
CA SER A 225 24.60 -2.37 11.07
C SER A 225 25.28 -1.23 10.30
N LEU A 226 24.52 -0.29 9.72
CA LEU A 226 25.08 0.75 8.85
C LEU A 226 25.94 1.78 9.60
N THR A 227 25.74 1.96 10.91
CA THR A 227 26.52 2.92 11.73
C THR A 227 28.02 2.66 11.64
N GLY A 228 28.44 1.39 11.77
CA GLY A 228 29.86 1.02 11.71
C GLY A 228 30.47 1.29 10.33
N MET A 229 29.75 0.92 9.27
CA MET A 229 30.15 1.14 7.88
C MET A 229 30.31 2.64 7.57
N VAL A 230 29.35 3.47 7.97
CA VAL A 230 29.40 4.93 7.75
C VAL A 230 30.62 5.55 8.43
N ARG A 231 30.89 5.18 9.70
CA ARG A 231 32.07 5.65 10.43
C ARG A 231 33.38 5.20 9.81
N GLN A 232 33.41 4.01 9.20
CA GLN A 232 34.59 3.54 8.47
C GLN A 232 34.83 4.36 7.20
N ILE A 233 33.79 4.55 6.36
CA ILE A 233 33.90 5.31 5.11
C ILE A 233 34.34 6.76 5.39
N ALA A 234 33.81 7.38 6.45
CA ALA A 234 34.20 8.73 6.85
C ALA A 234 35.68 8.84 7.25
N ARG A 235 36.22 7.86 7.98
CA ARG A 235 37.64 7.81 8.35
C ARG A 235 38.55 7.65 7.14
N GLU A 236 38.18 6.77 6.20
CA GLU A 236 38.93 6.53 4.96
C GLU A 236 38.97 7.77 4.04
N HIS A 237 37.91 8.57 4.03
CA HIS A 237 37.80 9.77 3.18
C HIS A 237 38.22 11.07 3.89
N GLY A 238 38.94 10.97 5.01
CA GLY A 238 39.50 12.13 5.73
C GLY A 238 38.48 12.99 6.48
N GLY A 239 37.25 12.50 6.69
CA GLY A 239 36.11 13.25 7.24
C GLY A 239 36.05 13.34 8.78
N GLY A 240 37.02 12.78 9.51
CA GLY A 240 37.03 12.77 10.98
C GLY A 240 35.92 11.91 11.61
N GLU A 241 35.66 12.11 12.90
CA GLU A 241 34.55 11.50 13.64
C GLU A 241 33.21 12.09 13.14
N VAL A 242 32.29 11.22 12.72
CA VAL A 242 30.94 11.59 12.26
C VAL A 242 29.89 10.98 13.19
N THR A 243 28.94 11.81 13.63
CA THR A 243 27.80 11.33 14.43
C THR A 243 26.74 10.76 13.50
N VAL A 244 26.39 9.49 13.68
CA VAL A 244 25.33 8.81 12.91
C VAL A 244 24.12 8.60 13.81
N ARG A 245 22.95 9.10 13.38
CA ARG A 245 21.68 8.95 14.08
C ARG A 245 20.75 8.06 13.27
N LEU A 246 20.29 6.97 13.87
CA LEU A 246 19.28 6.08 13.31
C LEU A 246 17.95 6.37 14.02
N LEU A 247 16.97 6.88 13.29
CA LEU A 247 15.65 7.21 13.81
C LEU A 247 14.60 6.31 13.16
N GLY A 248 13.64 5.81 13.94
CA GLY A 248 12.55 4.99 13.42
C GLY A 248 12.94 3.56 13.06
N MET A 249 13.94 2.99 13.75
CA MET A 249 14.40 1.62 13.50
C MET A 249 13.38 0.55 13.91
N GLU A 250 12.40 0.92 14.73
CA GLU A 250 11.25 0.12 15.13
C GLU A 250 10.16 0.03 14.03
N VAL A 251 10.19 0.92 13.04
CA VAL A 251 9.21 0.93 11.94
C VAL A 251 9.32 -0.37 11.14
N ARG A 252 8.18 -1.03 10.92
CA ARG A 252 8.11 -2.35 10.29
C ARG A 252 7.69 -2.28 8.83
N ALA A 253 8.33 -3.06 7.96
CA ALA A 253 7.89 -3.30 6.59
C ALA A 253 8.30 -4.69 6.10
N ASP A 254 7.84 -5.05 4.90
CA ASP A 254 8.16 -6.31 4.24
C ASP A 254 9.68 -6.46 4.07
N ARG A 255 10.22 -7.63 4.43
CA ARG A 255 11.66 -7.91 4.41
C ARG A 255 12.28 -7.63 3.05
N ARG A 256 11.57 -7.97 1.98
CA ARG A 256 12.06 -7.73 0.60
C ARG A 256 12.13 -6.25 0.26
N VAL A 257 11.20 -5.43 0.78
CA VAL A 257 11.25 -3.97 0.63
C VAL A 257 12.46 -3.41 1.39
N MET A 258 12.63 -3.82 2.65
CA MET A 258 13.74 -3.34 3.50
C MET A 258 15.11 -3.69 2.91
N GLN A 259 15.30 -4.93 2.45
CA GLN A 259 16.55 -5.35 1.81
C GLN A 259 16.82 -4.59 0.50
N ALA A 260 15.79 -4.39 -0.34
CA ALA A 260 15.94 -3.64 -1.58
C ALA A 260 16.30 -2.15 -1.36
N LEU A 261 15.95 -1.58 -0.20
CA LEU A 261 16.33 -0.21 0.17
C LEU A 261 17.75 -0.10 0.75
N ARG A 262 18.40 -1.22 1.14
CA ARG A 262 19.71 -1.22 1.78
C ARG A 262 20.78 -0.54 0.91
N ASP A 263 20.96 -0.99 -0.32
CA ASP A 263 22.00 -0.45 -1.21
C ASP A 263 21.74 1.02 -1.60
N PRO A 264 20.51 1.44 -1.95
CA PRO A 264 20.18 2.85 -2.13
C PRO A 264 20.51 3.71 -0.91
N VAL A 265 20.19 3.26 0.30
CA VAL A 265 20.52 3.98 1.55
C VAL A 265 22.03 4.09 1.74
N ILE A 266 22.79 3.01 1.52
CA ILE A 266 24.25 3.02 1.58
C ILE A 266 24.82 4.03 0.59
N HIS A 267 24.28 4.08 -0.63
CA HIS A 267 24.71 5.02 -1.65
C HIS A 267 24.45 6.48 -1.23
N LEU A 268 23.28 6.77 -0.67
CA LEU A 268 22.96 8.11 -0.15
C LEU A 268 23.88 8.51 1.01
N LEU A 269 24.13 7.61 1.95
CA LEU A 269 25.06 7.85 3.07
C LEU A 269 26.48 8.10 2.56
N ARG A 270 26.95 7.34 1.56
CA ARG A 270 28.25 7.56 0.93
C ARG A 270 28.32 8.93 0.26
N ASN A 271 27.28 9.34 -0.47
CA ASN A 271 27.25 10.66 -1.10
C ASN A 271 27.29 11.79 -0.07
N ALA A 272 26.56 11.64 1.04
CA ALA A 272 26.61 12.59 2.15
C ALA A 272 28.03 12.71 2.77
N ILE A 273 28.75 11.59 2.87
CA ILE A 273 30.14 11.58 3.38
C ILE A 273 31.10 12.25 2.38
N ILE A 274 31.09 11.83 1.11
CA ILE A 274 32.07 12.25 0.10
C ILE A 274 31.83 13.70 -0.35
N HIS A 275 30.57 14.15 -0.41
CA HIS A 275 30.21 15.44 -0.96
C HIS A 275 29.58 16.41 0.04
N GLY A 276 29.05 15.92 1.16
CA GLY A 276 28.40 16.75 2.18
C GLY A 276 29.34 17.17 3.30
N LEU A 277 30.25 16.29 3.74
CA LEU A 277 31.14 16.57 4.88
C LEU A 277 32.14 17.68 4.58
N GLU A 278 32.34 18.53 5.58
CA GLU A 278 33.21 19.68 5.54
C GLU A 278 34.23 19.60 6.69
N SER A 279 35.40 20.21 6.51
CA SER A 279 36.41 20.21 7.57
C SER A 279 35.92 20.98 8.82
N PRO A 280 36.35 20.60 10.04
CA PRO A 280 35.95 21.30 11.26
C PRO A 280 36.25 22.81 11.23
N ALA A 281 37.34 23.21 10.55
CA ALA A 281 37.69 24.63 10.37
C ALA A 281 36.66 25.37 9.50
N ARG A 282 36.24 24.78 8.38
CA ARG A 282 35.22 25.35 7.50
C ARG A 282 33.85 25.42 8.18
N ARG A 283 33.47 24.36 8.90
CA ARG A 283 32.20 24.31 9.65
C ARG A 283 32.11 25.42 10.69
N ARG A 284 33.17 25.65 11.47
CA ARG A 284 33.22 26.78 12.43
C ARG A 284 33.14 28.14 11.75
N ALA A 285 33.79 28.31 10.59
CA ALA A 285 33.71 29.54 9.82
C ALA A 285 32.29 29.85 9.31
N GLU A 286 31.52 28.81 8.98
CA GLU A 286 30.12 28.91 8.55
C GLU A 286 29.12 28.87 9.73
N GLY A 287 29.59 28.90 10.98
CA GLY A 287 28.73 28.87 12.18
C GLY A 287 28.09 27.50 12.48
N LYS A 288 28.54 26.43 11.81
CA LYS A 288 28.04 25.06 12.00
C LYS A 288 28.76 24.35 13.17
N PRO A 289 28.11 23.37 13.82
CA PRO A 289 28.77 22.50 14.79
C PRO A 289 30.00 21.80 14.20
N ALA A 290 31.08 21.70 14.98
CA ALA A 290 32.35 21.12 14.50
C ALA A 290 32.23 19.63 14.12
N GLU A 291 31.39 18.88 14.85
CA GLU A 291 31.08 17.49 14.54
C GLU A 291 29.92 17.42 13.52
N PRO A 292 30.11 16.76 12.38
CA PRO A 292 29.06 16.56 11.40
C PRO A 292 28.06 15.48 11.84
N VAL A 293 26.80 15.65 11.44
CA VAL A 293 25.69 14.75 11.78
C VAL A 293 25.05 14.19 10.52
N LEU A 294 25.02 12.87 10.44
CA LEU A 294 24.27 12.11 9.43
C LEU A 294 23.08 11.42 10.10
N THR A 295 21.89 11.63 9.55
CA THR A 295 20.65 11.04 10.07
C THR A 295 20.00 10.16 9.03
N LEU A 296 19.83 8.87 9.34
CA LEU A 296 18.92 7.98 8.63
C LEU A 296 17.62 7.92 9.44
N SER A 297 16.52 8.33 8.82
CA SER A 297 15.19 8.26 9.43
C SER A 297 14.27 7.38 8.60
N VAL A 298 13.54 6.51 9.29
CA VAL A 298 12.48 5.70 8.71
C VAL A 298 11.18 6.12 9.38
N ARG A 299 10.18 6.51 8.61
CA ARG A 299 8.86 6.91 9.12
C ARG A 299 7.76 6.24 8.32
N MET A 300 6.62 6.03 8.95
CA MET A 300 5.40 5.57 8.27
C MET A 300 4.46 6.75 8.08
N LEU A 301 3.99 6.98 6.85
CA LEU A 301 2.95 7.95 6.53
C LEU A 301 1.84 7.24 5.76
N GLY A 302 0.73 6.95 6.45
CA GLY A 302 -0.33 6.10 5.92
C GLY A 302 0.21 4.70 5.58
N VAL A 303 0.13 4.32 4.30
CA VAL A 303 0.61 3.02 3.80
C VAL A 303 2.00 3.08 3.16
N ARG A 304 2.70 4.22 3.28
CA ARG A 304 4.02 4.43 2.69
C ARG A 304 5.09 4.52 3.75
N LEU A 305 6.22 3.87 3.47
CA LEU A 305 7.47 3.98 4.18
C LEU A 305 8.26 5.17 3.60
N LEU A 306 8.56 6.14 4.45
CA LEU A 306 9.44 7.26 4.14
C LEU A 306 10.82 6.95 4.72
N VAL A 307 11.79 6.64 3.86
CA VAL A 307 13.19 6.44 4.23
C VAL A 307 13.97 7.66 3.80
N SER A 308 14.46 8.45 4.76
CA SER A 308 15.17 9.69 4.49
C SER A 308 16.60 9.65 5.03
N VAL A 309 17.55 10.03 4.19
CA VAL A 309 18.93 10.30 4.59
C VAL A 309 19.13 11.81 4.59
N SER A 310 19.60 12.35 5.71
CA SER A 310 19.88 13.77 5.89
C SER A 310 21.30 13.97 6.39
N ASP A 311 21.97 14.96 5.83
CA ASP A 311 23.24 15.48 6.30
C ASP A 311 23.10 16.96 6.67
N ASP A 312 24.02 17.43 7.52
CA ASP A 312 24.14 18.82 7.92
C ASP A 312 25.36 19.51 7.27
N GLY A 313 25.70 19.08 6.05
CA GLY A 313 26.84 19.54 5.28
C GLY A 313 26.61 20.87 4.56
N ARG A 314 27.32 21.06 3.45
CA ARG A 314 27.18 22.26 2.59
C ARG A 314 25.83 22.35 1.84
N GLY A 315 25.12 21.24 1.72
CA GLY A 315 23.91 21.15 0.90
C GLY A 315 24.16 21.11 -0.61
N PRO A 316 23.09 21.02 -1.41
CA PRO A 316 23.19 20.91 -2.87
C PRO A 316 23.57 22.25 -3.52
N ASP A 317 24.56 22.22 -4.42
CA ASP A 317 24.98 23.38 -5.21
C ASP A 317 24.04 23.57 -6.42
N LEU A 318 23.05 24.44 -6.26
CA LEU A 318 22.03 24.70 -7.27
C LEU A 318 22.60 25.32 -8.55
N GLU A 319 23.65 26.14 -8.45
CA GLU A 319 24.29 26.76 -9.62
C GLU A 319 25.05 25.72 -10.44
N ALA A 320 25.80 24.83 -9.77
CA ALA A 320 26.50 23.74 -10.44
C ALA A 320 25.52 22.75 -11.10
N ILE A 321 24.39 22.45 -10.46
CA ILE A 321 23.32 21.61 -11.01
C ILE A 321 22.71 22.27 -12.25
N ALA A 322 22.35 23.56 -12.19
CA ALA A 322 21.81 24.29 -13.33
C ALA A 322 22.79 24.34 -14.50
N ALA A 323 24.06 24.67 -14.25
CA ALA A 323 25.10 24.71 -15.28
C ALA A 323 25.34 23.32 -15.91
N ARG A 324 25.13 22.23 -15.17
CA ARG A 324 25.20 20.87 -15.71
C ARG A 324 23.96 20.52 -16.53
N ALA A 325 22.76 20.87 -16.06
CA ALA A 325 21.51 20.64 -16.78
C ALA A 325 21.50 21.32 -18.16
N VAL A 326 21.99 22.56 -18.23
CA VAL A 326 22.13 23.30 -19.50
C VAL A 326 23.12 22.60 -20.45
N ARG A 327 24.28 22.16 -19.95
CA ARG A 327 25.28 21.44 -20.78
C ARG A 327 24.78 20.09 -21.31
N GLN A 328 23.86 19.43 -20.60
CA GLN A 328 23.27 18.16 -21.02
C GLN A 328 21.99 18.34 -21.86
N GLY A 329 21.57 19.58 -22.14
CA GLY A 329 20.36 19.87 -22.92
C GLY A 329 19.06 19.55 -22.17
N LEU A 330 19.10 19.39 -20.85
CA LEU A 330 17.93 19.11 -20.01
C LEU A 330 17.19 20.39 -19.56
N MET A 331 17.82 21.55 -19.74
CA MET A 331 17.31 22.87 -19.37
C MET A 331 17.85 23.91 -20.36
N GLN A 332 17.06 24.89 -20.75
CA GLN A 332 17.53 26.03 -21.54
C GLN A 332 18.18 27.09 -20.61
N PRO A 333 19.16 27.88 -21.10
CA PRO A 333 19.84 28.89 -20.28
C PRO A 333 18.89 29.90 -19.59
N ASP A 334 17.77 30.19 -20.25
CA ASP A 334 16.75 31.17 -19.84
C ASP A 334 15.62 30.55 -18.99
N ASP A 335 15.62 29.22 -18.79
CA ASP A 335 14.59 28.57 -17.98
C ASP A 335 14.65 29.03 -16.52
N PRO A 336 13.48 29.20 -15.84
CA PRO A 336 13.43 29.55 -14.43
C PRO A 336 14.17 28.52 -13.56
N ARG A 337 15.15 29.00 -12.77
CA ARG A 337 16.00 28.16 -11.90
C ARG A 337 15.35 27.89 -10.55
N LEU A 338 14.19 27.25 -10.57
CA LEU A 338 13.48 26.87 -9.36
C LEU A 338 14.22 25.73 -8.64
N PRO A 339 14.52 25.84 -7.33
CA PRO A 339 15.26 24.82 -6.58
C PRO A 339 14.67 23.42 -6.69
N GLU A 340 13.35 23.28 -6.56
CA GLU A 340 12.65 21.98 -6.65
C GLU A 340 12.88 21.29 -8.01
N THR A 341 12.81 22.06 -9.09
CA THR A 341 13.00 21.56 -10.46
C THR A 341 14.44 21.10 -10.68
N LEU A 342 15.42 21.90 -10.23
CA LEU A 342 16.85 21.56 -10.33
C LEU A 342 17.21 20.31 -9.51
N LEU A 343 16.71 20.22 -8.28
CA LEU A 343 16.93 19.08 -7.40
C LEU A 343 16.22 17.80 -7.89
N GLY A 344 15.15 17.91 -8.68
CA GLY A 344 14.55 16.76 -9.37
C GLY A 344 15.43 16.20 -10.49
N MET A 345 16.17 17.05 -11.20
CA MET A 345 16.99 16.66 -12.36
C MET A 345 18.18 15.77 -11.98
N VAL A 346 18.65 15.83 -10.73
CA VAL A 346 19.79 15.02 -10.26
C VAL A 346 19.52 13.51 -10.32
N PHE A 347 18.26 13.10 -10.42
CA PHE A 347 17.84 11.70 -10.54
C PHE A 347 17.73 11.22 -12.00
N ALA A 348 17.97 12.09 -12.98
CA ALA A 348 17.94 11.72 -14.39
C ALA A 348 19.11 10.78 -14.76
N PRO A 349 18.90 9.81 -15.67
CA PRO A 349 19.98 8.94 -16.14
C PRO A 349 21.16 9.75 -16.69
N GLY A 350 22.39 9.43 -16.26
CA GLY A 350 23.60 10.12 -16.73
C GLY A 350 23.86 11.51 -16.13
N PHE A 351 23.03 11.94 -15.17
CA PHE A 351 23.27 13.18 -14.42
C PHE A 351 24.31 12.93 -13.32
N SER A 352 25.50 13.53 -13.45
CA SER A 352 26.56 13.52 -12.43
C SER A 352 27.34 14.83 -12.48
N THR A 353 27.74 15.32 -11.30
CA THR A 353 28.43 16.60 -11.10
C THR A 353 29.96 16.50 -11.15
N ARG A 354 30.55 15.29 -11.24
CA ARG A 354 32.02 15.12 -11.40
C ARG A 354 32.46 15.31 -12.85
N ALA A 355 33.55 16.07 -13.04
CA ALA A 355 34.13 16.40 -14.35
C ALA A 355 35.02 15.29 -14.96
N ALA A 356 35.28 14.20 -14.24
CA ALA A 356 36.03 13.05 -14.77
C ALA A 356 35.37 11.75 -14.30
N ALA A 357 34.98 10.91 -15.26
CA ALA A 357 34.57 9.54 -14.99
C ALA A 357 35.84 8.71 -14.72
N ASP A 358 36.10 8.37 -13.46
CA ASP A 358 37.05 7.31 -13.12
C ASP A 358 36.48 5.98 -13.65
N ARG A 359 37.11 5.48 -14.72
CA ARG A 359 36.69 4.31 -15.50
C ARG A 359 36.92 2.96 -14.81
N ILE A 360 37.34 2.94 -13.53
CA ILE A 360 37.79 1.71 -12.85
C ILE A 360 36.80 1.22 -11.77
N ALA A 361 35.74 1.97 -11.44
CA ALA A 361 34.62 1.48 -10.64
C ALA A 361 33.33 1.58 -11.46
N GLY A 362 32.88 0.46 -12.02
CA GLY A 362 31.86 0.36 -13.05
C GLY A 362 30.61 1.25 -12.88
N ARG A 363 30.43 2.09 -13.91
CA ARG A 363 29.28 2.92 -14.29
C ARG A 363 29.15 4.25 -13.55
N GLY A 364 29.15 5.34 -14.32
CA GLY A 364 28.80 6.71 -13.91
C GLY A 364 27.33 6.87 -13.53
N MET A 365 26.92 6.09 -12.53
CA MET A 365 25.59 5.90 -12.01
C MET A 365 25.47 6.71 -10.72
N GLY A 366 25.12 8.00 -10.86
CA GLY A 366 24.86 8.87 -9.72
C GLY A 366 23.58 8.49 -8.97
N LEU A 367 22.84 9.50 -8.53
CA LEU A 367 21.55 9.33 -7.83
C LEU A 367 20.46 8.64 -8.68
N SER A 368 20.69 8.42 -9.98
CA SER A 368 19.79 7.67 -10.85
C SER A 368 19.51 6.24 -10.37
N VAL A 369 20.49 5.57 -9.73
CA VAL A 369 20.30 4.21 -9.17
C VAL A 369 19.33 4.22 -8.00
N VAL A 370 19.39 5.26 -7.16
CA VAL A 370 18.44 5.43 -6.06
C VAL A 370 17.03 5.62 -6.60
N ALA A 371 16.87 6.40 -7.67
CA ALA A 371 15.59 6.60 -8.33
C ALA A 371 15.07 5.34 -9.01
N GLU A 372 15.94 4.55 -9.63
CA GLU A 372 15.60 3.26 -10.24
C GLU A 372 15.17 2.24 -9.19
N ALA A 373 15.91 2.12 -8.09
CA ALA A 373 15.54 1.24 -6.97
C ALA A 373 14.20 1.64 -6.33
N ALA A 374 13.97 2.94 -6.11
CA ALA A 374 12.68 3.44 -5.64
C ALA A 374 11.56 3.11 -6.64
N ARG A 375 11.77 3.31 -7.95
CA ARG A 375 10.80 2.97 -9.00
C ARG A 375 10.52 1.46 -9.08
N ALA A 376 11.53 0.61 -8.94
CA ALA A 376 11.39 -0.85 -8.91
C ALA A 376 10.51 -1.30 -7.73
N LEU A 377 10.57 -0.58 -6.61
CA LEU A 377 9.69 -0.74 -5.45
C LEU A 377 8.34 -0.02 -5.59
N GLN A 378 8.03 0.56 -6.76
CA GLN A 378 6.82 1.36 -7.01
C GLN A 378 6.71 2.61 -6.12
N GLY A 379 7.85 3.15 -5.72
CA GLY A 379 7.96 4.37 -4.95
C GLY A 379 8.49 5.56 -5.75
N SER A 380 8.78 6.62 -5.02
CA SER A 380 9.35 7.86 -5.54
C SER A 380 10.54 8.29 -4.69
N VAL A 381 11.43 9.10 -5.25
CA VAL A 381 12.52 9.75 -4.51
C VAL A 381 12.45 11.26 -4.74
N ARG A 382 12.75 12.03 -3.71
CA ARG A 382 12.87 13.49 -3.77
C ARG A 382 14.11 13.96 -3.02
N MET A 383 14.65 15.10 -3.42
CA MET A 383 15.77 15.77 -2.74
C MET A 383 15.34 17.19 -2.38
N GLU A 384 15.69 17.62 -1.18
CA GLU A 384 15.42 18.94 -0.64
C GLU A 384 16.69 19.50 0.02
N ALA A 385 16.83 20.82 0.04
CA ALA A 385 17.85 21.47 0.85
C ALA A 385 17.48 21.32 2.33
N GLY A 386 18.46 20.94 3.15
CA GLY A 386 18.28 20.87 4.60
C GLY A 386 18.14 22.27 5.20
N SER A 387 17.27 22.40 6.19
CA SER A 387 17.12 23.61 6.98
C SER A 387 17.68 23.37 8.39
N PRO A 388 18.65 24.16 8.87
CA PRO A 388 19.23 25.35 8.26
C PRO A 388 20.34 25.10 7.21
N TRP A 389 20.85 23.87 7.09
CA TRP A 389 21.89 23.50 6.12
C TRP A 389 21.82 22.02 5.74
N GLY A 390 22.57 21.64 4.70
CA GLY A 390 22.75 20.26 4.28
C GLY A 390 21.77 19.77 3.21
N THR A 391 21.62 18.47 3.10
CA THR A 391 20.76 17.83 2.09
C THR A 391 19.83 16.83 2.76
N VAL A 392 18.58 16.74 2.28
CA VAL A 392 17.63 15.70 2.67
C VAL A 392 17.18 14.96 1.42
N VAL A 393 17.41 13.65 1.38
CA VAL A 393 16.90 12.78 0.31
C VAL A 393 15.90 11.82 0.91
N THR A 394 14.66 11.85 0.43
CA THR A 394 13.57 11.00 0.90
C THR A 394 13.11 10.05 -0.20
N MET A 395 13.18 8.75 0.08
CA MET A 395 12.50 7.71 -0.69
C MET A 395 11.14 7.41 -0.04
N ALA A 396 10.08 7.38 -0.84
CA ALA A 396 8.74 7.01 -0.43
C ALA A 396 8.31 5.73 -1.16
N VAL A 397 8.24 4.60 -0.45
CA VAL A 397 7.93 3.28 -1.02
C VAL A 397 6.76 2.62 -0.26
N PRO A 398 6.01 1.68 -0.84
CA PRO A 398 4.97 0.95 -0.12
C PRO A 398 5.57 0.06 0.98
N VAL A 399 4.77 -0.22 2.03
CA VAL A 399 5.17 -1.09 3.16
C VAL A 399 5.31 -2.57 2.75
N SER A 400 4.66 -3.02 1.65
CA SER A 400 4.80 -4.38 1.10
C SER A 400 4.74 -4.39 -0.42
N ARG A 401 5.43 -5.37 -1.05
CA ARG A 401 5.44 -5.56 -2.52
C ARG A 401 4.18 -6.26 -3.06
N ARG A 402 3.42 -6.96 -2.21
CA ARG A 402 2.20 -7.71 -2.63
C ARG A 402 0.95 -6.84 -2.73
N GLN A 403 1.02 -5.62 -2.23
CA GLN A 403 -0.06 -4.64 -2.33
C GLN A 403 0.14 -3.81 -3.60
N ARG A 404 -0.83 -3.82 -4.51
CA ARG A 404 -0.85 -2.92 -5.67
C ARG A 404 -2.11 -2.08 -5.66
N THR A 405 -1.94 -0.79 -5.87
CA THR A 405 -3.07 0.12 -6.11
C THR A 405 -3.53 -0.08 -7.55
N THR A 406 -4.73 -0.60 -7.71
CA THR A 406 -5.35 -0.91 -9.00
C THR A 406 -6.65 -0.14 -9.16
N LEU A 407 -6.90 0.37 -10.36
CA LEU A 407 -8.23 0.73 -10.80
C LEU A 407 -8.99 -0.55 -11.11
N VAL A 408 -10.07 -0.81 -10.39
CA VAL A 408 -10.98 -1.93 -10.63
C VAL A 408 -12.01 -1.47 -11.67
N VAL A 409 -12.12 -2.23 -12.75
CA VAL A 409 -13.05 -1.98 -13.87
C VAL A 409 -13.82 -3.25 -14.21
N GLU A 410 -14.97 -3.09 -14.86
CA GLU A 410 -15.72 -4.18 -15.47
C GLU A 410 -15.46 -4.20 -16.98
N ALA A 411 -15.16 -5.38 -17.49
CA ALA A 411 -14.90 -5.66 -18.90
C ALA A 411 -15.57 -6.99 -19.26
N GLY A 412 -16.74 -6.94 -19.88
CA GLY A 412 -17.63 -8.07 -20.10
C GLY A 412 -18.07 -8.69 -18.76
N GLU A 413 -17.89 -9.99 -18.63
CA GLU A 413 -18.20 -10.72 -17.38
C GLU A 413 -17.06 -10.66 -16.35
N MET A 414 -15.90 -10.12 -16.73
CA MET A 414 -14.70 -10.08 -15.90
C MET A 414 -14.61 -8.79 -15.07
N THR A 415 -14.16 -8.93 -13.83
CA THR A 415 -13.69 -7.79 -13.02
C THR A 415 -12.17 -7.73 -13.10
N VAL A 416 -11.64 -6.60 -13.55
CA VAL A 416 -10.25 -6.48 -13.95
C VAL A 416 -9.58 -5.33 -13.20
N GLY A 417 -8.35 -5.54 -12.76
CA GLY A 417 -7.53 -4.55 -12.07
C GLY A 417 -6.43 -4.00 -12.97
N LEU A 418 -6.44 -2.70 -13.24
CA LEU A 418 -5.38 -2.00 -13.97
C LEU A 418 -4.46 -1.27 -12.98
N PRO A 419 -3.15 -1.57 -12.91
CA PRO A 419 -2.23 -0.87 -12.02
C PRO A 419 -2.21 0.65 -12.27
N GLY A 420 -2.44 1.44 -11.23
CA GLY A 420 -2.64 2.89 -11.38
C GLY A 420 -1.45 3.68 -11.96
N ARG A 421 -0.23 3.12 -11.90
CA ARG A 421 1.00 3.80 -12.33
C ARG A 421 1.07 4.08 -13.85
N VAL A 422 0.40 3.28 -14.65
CA VAL A 422 0.42 3.40 -16.13
C VAL A 422 -0.75 4.22 -16.66
N ILE A 423 -1.72 4.53 -15.79
CA ILE A 423 -2.92 5.28 -16.14
C ILE A 423 -2.54 6.75 -16.21
N GLU A 424 -2.45 7.28 -17.43
CA GLU A 424 -2.25 8.71 -17.66
C GLU A 424 -3.52 9.48 -17.30
N ARG A 425 -4.70 8.93 -17.63
CA ARG A 425 -5.99 9.61 -17.41
C ARG A 425 -7.18 8.65 -17.41
N LEU A 426 -8.24 9.03 -16.69
CA LEU A 426 -9.58 8.47 -16.85
C LEU A 426 -10.43 9.48 -17.60
N ALA A 427 -11.16 9.03 -18.61
CA ALA A 427 -11.98 9.88 -19.46
C ALA A 427 -13.38 9.29 -19.62
N ARG A 428 -14.39 10.17 -19.59
CA ARG A 428 -15.74 9.85 -20.06
C ARG A 428 -15.94 10.57 -21.39
N VAL A 429 -16.08 9.82 -22.48
CA VAL A 429 -16.06 10.35 -23.85
C VAL A 429 -17.43 10.13 -24.45
N ARG A 430 -18.11 11.19 -24.91
CA ARG A 430 -19.42 11.00 -25.58
C ARG A 430 -19.20 10.25 -26.89
N GLN A 431 -20.14 9.37 -27.25
CA GLN A 431 -20.08 8.64 -28.51
C GLN A 431 -19.91 9.57 -29.72
N ALA A 432 -20.58 10.73 -29.72
CA ALA A 432 -20.47 11.73 -30.77
C ALA A 432 -19.10 12.41 -30.88
N ASP A 433 -18.28 12.36 -29.83
CA ASP A 433 -16.93 12.94 -29.83
C ASP A 433 -15.86 11.93 -30.29
N VAL A 434 -16.24 10.66 -30.52
CA VAL A 434 -15.38 9.63 -31.08
C VAL A 434 -15.43 9.70 -32.60
N ARG A 435 -14.27 9.77 -33.24
CA ARG A 435 -14.11 9.82 -34.69
C ARG A 435 -13.32 8.62 -35.18
N MET A 436 -13.66 8.14 -36.37
CA MET A 436 -12.85 7.13 -37.05
C MET A 436 -11.71 7.82 -37.80
N VAL A 437 -10.47 7.46 -37.47
CA VAL A 437 -9.24 7.94 -38.13
C VAL A 437 -8.41 6.72 -38.52
N ASP A 438 -8.14 6.55 -39.81
CA ASP A 438 -7.42 5.38 -40.37
C ASP A 438 -7.98 4.03 -39.86
N GLY A 439 -9.31 3.90 -39.80
CA GLY A 439 -10.00 2.69 -39.33
C GLY A 439 -10.02 2.50 -37.80
N ARG A 440 -9.51 3.47 -37.03
CA ARG A 440 -9.47 3.42 -35.56
C ARG A 440 -10.46 4.40 -34.95
N ALA A 441 -11.20 3.95 -33.93
CA ALA A 441 -11.93 4.88 -33.09
C ALA A 441 -10.94 5.73 -32.28
N CYS A 442 -11.10 7.04 -32.33
CA CYS A 442 -10.20 8.00 -31.69
C CYS A 442 -11.01 9.14 -31.07
N PHE A 443 -10.53 9.69 -29.96
CA PHE A 443 -11.11 10.90 -29.37
C PHE A 443 -10.03 11.94 -29.09
N SER A 444 -10.43 13.20 -29.02
CA SER A 444 -9.49 14.29 -28.74
C SER A 444 -9.34 14.51 -27.23
N LEU A 445 -8.10 14.57 -26.76
CA LEU A 445 -7.76 14.80 -25.36
C LEU A 445 -6.81 15.99 -25.25
N GLU A 446 -7.22 17.02 -24.51
CA GLU A 446 -6.32 18.13 -24.19
C GLU A 446 -5.21 17.64 -23.26
N ARG A 447 -3.97 17.60 -23.77
CA ARG A 447 -2.79 17.23 -22.99
C ARG A 447 -2.24 18.49 -22.34
N ARG A 448 -2.33 18.57 -21.02
CA ARG A 448 -1.69 19.64 -20.24
C ARG A 448 -0.20 19.31 -20.14
N ARG A 449 0.58 19.61 -21.19
CA ARG A 449 2.03 19.68 -20.99
C ARG A 449 2.29 20.82 -20.03
N ALA A 450 2.88 20.51 -18.88
CA ALA A 450 3.53 21.51 -18.05
C ALA A 450 4.78 22.00 -18.80
N VAL A 451 4.60 22.86 -19.80
CA VAL A 451 5.64 23.76 -20.25
C VAL A 451 5.40 25.06 -19.52
N ALA A 452 6.42 25.55 -18.80
CA ALA A 452 6.41 26.88 -18.22
C ALA A 452 6.27 27.90 -19.37
N GLY A 453 5.06 28.37 -19.62
CA GLY A 453 4.78 29.34 -20.68
C GLY A 453 3.45 29.12 -21.37
N GLY A 454 2.34 29.40 -20.68
CA GLY A 454 1.10 30.01 -21.20
C GLY A 454 0.42 29.53 -22.51
N GLY A 455 0.84 28.43 -23.14
CA GLY A 455 0.22 27.93 -24.37
C GLY A 455 -1.00 27.07 -24.10
N ALA A 456 -2.09 27.31 -24.82
CA ALA A 456 -3.24 26.38 -24.86
C ALA A 456 -2.73 24.98 -25.22
N GLY A 457 -3.03 23.98 -24.38
CA GLY A 457 -2.54 22.61 -24.56
C GLY A 457 -2.98 22.07 -25.91
N ALA A 458 -2.04 21.55 -26.70
CA ALA A 458 -2.37 20.89 -27.96
C ALA A 458 -3.26 19.68 -27.68
N ALA A 459 -4.42 19.63 -28.34
CA ALA A 459 -5.31 18.49 -28.28
C ALA A 459 -4.66 17.29 -29.00
N VAL A 460 -4.43 16.21 -28.26
CA VAL A 460 -3.83 14.98 -28.77
C VAL A 460 -4.94 14.00 -29.11
N LEU A 461 -4.84 13.37 -30.28
CA LEU A 461 -5.77 12.34 -30.70
C LEU A 461 -5.39 11.02 -30.02
N VAL A 462 -6.31 10.45 -29.24
CA VAL A 462 -6.11 9.21 -28.48
C VAL A 462 -6.90 8.08 -29.16
N PRO A 463 -6.22 7.06 -29.71
CA PRO A 463 -6.91 5.89 -30.24
C PRO A 463 -7.51 5.07 -29.09
N VAL A 464 -8.73 4.55 -29.28
CA VAL A 464 -9.49 3.81 -28.28
C VAL A 464 -9.98 2.47 -28.82
N ALA A 465 -9.85 1.40 -28.02
CA ALA A 465 -10.40 0.08 -28.32
C ALA A 465 -11.07 -0.51 -27.07
N PRO A 466 -12.02 -1.44 -27.22
CA PRO A 466 -12.65 -2.08 -26.07
C PRO A 466 -11.65 -2.98 -25.34
N LEU A 467 -11.59 -2.89 -24.01
CA LEU A 467 -10.66 -3.68 -23.19
C LEU A 467 -10.89 -5.19 -23.37
N VAL A 468 -12.14 -5.60 -23.51
CA VAL A 468 -12.53 -7.00 -23.77
C VAL A 468 -11.92 -7.59 -25.04
N ALA A 469 -11.55 -6.76 -26.03
CA ALA A 469 -10.85 -7.23 -27.22
C ALA A 469 -9.48 -7.85 -26.92
N PHE A 470 -8.86 -7.42 -25.83
CA PHE A 470 -7.57 -7.92 -25.37
C PHE A 470 -7.71 -9.08 -24.37
N LEU A 471 -8.94 -9.38 -23.95
CA LEU A 471 -9.30 -10.44 -23.00
C LEU A 471 -9.94 -11.66 -23.70
N GLY A 472 -9.76 -11.79 -25.02
CA GLY A 472 -10.23 -12.94 -25.80
C GLY A 472 -11.48 -12.71 -26.64
N GLN A 473 -11.97 -11.46 -26.76
CA GLN A 473 -13.12 -11.12 -27.62
C GLN A 473 -12.73 -10.08 -28.69
N PRO A 474 -11.89 -10.43 -29.68
CA PRO A 474 -11.28 -9.47 -30.62
C PRO A 474 -12.30 -8.61 -31.39
N ASP A 475 -13.49 -9.16 -31.65
CA ASP A 475 -14.60 -8.48 -32.34
C ASP A 475 -15.59 -7.83 -31.36
N ALA A 476 -15.12 -7.33 -30.23
CA ALA A 476 -16.00 -6.60 -29.31
C ALA A 476 -16.28 -5.18 -29.83
N ALA A 477 -17.53 -4.74 -29.73
CA ALA A 477 -17.91 -3.35 -29.96
C ALA A 477 -17.47 -2.46 -28.78
N LEU A 478 -17.38 -1.14 -29.02
CA LEU A 478 -17.12 -0.18 -27.96
C LEU A 478 -18.30 -0.12 -26.96
N PRO A 479 -18.07 -0.29 -25.65
CA PRO A 479 -19.13 -0.22 -24.66
C PRO A 479 -19.59 1.23 -24.47
N VAL A 480 -20.85 1.50 -24.82
CA VAL A 480 -21.51 2.80 -24.68
C VAL A 480 -22.61 2.69 -23.65
N HIS A 481 -22.54 3.51 -22.60
CA HIS A 481 -23.55 3.63 -21.56
C HIS A 481 -23.95 5.10 -21.40
N ASP A 482 -25.25 5.39 -21.41
CA ASP A 482 -25.81 6.74 -21.38
C ASP A 482 -25.20 7.66 -22.47
N GLY A 483 -24.94 7.11 -23.65
CA GLY A 483 -24.35 7.85 -24.79
C GLY A 483 -22.86 8.19 -24.64
N ALA A 484 -22.16 7.59 -23.69
CA ALA A 484 -20.73 7.82 -23.48
C ALA A 484 -19.94 6.53 -23.20
N LEU A 485 -18.65 6.55 -23.53
CA LEU A 485 -17.66 5.55 -23.22
C LEU A 485 -16.93 5.91 -21.93
N SER A 486 -16.65 4.92 -21.10
CA SER A 486 -15.69 5.04 -20.00
C SER A 486 -14.33 4.54 -20.49
N VAL A 487 -13.32 5.41 -20.54
CA VAL A 487 -12.02 5.11 -21.15
C VAL A 487 -10.88 5.28 -20.14
N VAL A 488 -10.05 4.24 -20.01
CA VAL A 488 -8.79 4.29 -19.29
C VAL A 488 -7.67 4.58 -20.28
N VAL A 489 -7.01 5.73 -20.14
CA VAL A 489 -5.90 6.16 -21.02
C VAL A 489 -4.58 5.74 -20.41
N LEU A 490 -3.81 4.94 -21.14
CA LEU A 490 -2.46 4.50 -20.76
C LEU A 490 -1.41 5.26 -21.58
N GLY A 491 -0.34 5.67 -20.91
CA GLY A 491 0.82 6.30 -21.55
C GLY A 491 1.81 5.27 -22.11
N MET A 492 2.43 5.58 -23.26
CA MET A 492 3.46 4.75 -23.88
C MET A 492 4.87 5.31 -23.65
N ALA A 493 5.88 4.45 -23.69
CA ALA A 493 7.28 4.84 -23.46
C ALA A 493 7.84 5.81 -24.52
N ASP A 494 7.29 5.79 -25.73
CA ASP A 494 7.61 6.71 -26.84
C ASP A 494 6.90 8.07 -26.75
N GLY A 495 6.12 8.30 -25.68
CA GLY A 495 5.32 9.51 -25.48
C GLY A 495 3.94 9.46 -26.13
N GLY A 496 3.57 8.37 -26.81
CA GLY A 496 2.21 8.08 -27.26
C GLY A 496 1.24 7.78 -26.12
N CYS A 497 -0.02 7.53 -26.46
CA CYS A 497 -1.03 7.04 -25.51
C CYS A 497 -2.08 6.19 -26.24
N CYS A 498 -2.73 5.28 -25.51
CA CYS A 498 -3.86 4.50 -25.98
C CYS A 498 -4.98 4.49 -24.95
N GLY A 499 -6.22 4.37 -25.43
CA GLY A 499 -7.42 4.28 -24.61
C GLY A 499 -8.00 2.87 -24.62
N PHE A 500 -8.35 2.37 -23.45
CA PHE A 500 -9.14 1.14 -23.30
C PHE A 500 -10.54 1.50 -22.80
N ALA A 501 -11.55 1.28 -23.63
CA ALA A 501 -12.95 1.45 -23.25
C ALA A 501 -13.40 0.27 -22.38
N VAL A 502 -14.04 0.56 -21.25
CA VAL A 502 -14.52 -0.39 -20.25
C VAL A 502 -16.01 -0.20 -20.03
N ASP A 503 -16.72 -1.26 -19.61
CA ASP A 503 -18.15 -1.17 -19.34
C ASP A 503 -18.42 -0.27 -18.13
N ARG A 504 -17.61 -0.43 -17.08
CA ARG A 504 -17.76 0.36 -15.86
C ARG A 504 -16.45 0.58 -15.13
N MET A 505 -16.22 1.80 -14.66
CA MET A 505 -15.20 2.08 -13.65
C MET A 505 -15.82 1.88 -12.26
N ARG A 506 -15.20 1.05 -11.41
CA ARG A 506 -15.71 0.76 -10.07
C ARG A 506 -15.05 1.63 -9.01
N GLU A 507 -13.78 1.41 -8.76
CA GLU A 507 -13.05 2.06 -7.67
C GLU A 507 -11.53 1.96 -7.88
N VAL A 508 -10.77 2.80 -7.18
CA VAL A 508 -9.32 2.62 -7.01
C VAL A 508 -9.08 2.02 -5.64
N ARG A 509 -8.49 0.83 -5.59
CA ARG A 509 -8.26 0.11 -4.34
C ARG A 509 -6.86 -0.48 -4.32
N THR A 510 -6.28 -0.56 -3.14
CA THR A 510 -5.05 -1.34 -2.92
C THR A 510 -5.42 -2.79 -2.66
N LEU A 511 -5.13 -3.65 -3.62
CA LEU A 511 -5.40 -5.09 -3.56
C LEU A 511 -4.16 -5.86 -3.16
N HIS A 512 -4.35 -6.91 -2.37
CA HIS A 512 -3.34 -7.97 -2.21
C HIS A 512 -3.42 -8.88 -3.43
N ILE A 513 -2.30 -9.09 -4.10
CA ILE A 513 -2.26 -9.90 -5.31
C ILE A 513 -1.54 -11.21 -5.00
N SER A 514 -2.23 -12.31 -5.29
CA SER A 514 -1.67 -13.66 -5.33
C SER A 514 -1.24 -14.00 -6.75
N ASP A 515 -0.22 -14.84 -6.89
CA ASP A 515 0.24 -15.32 -8.20
C ASP A 515 -0.85 -16.17 -8.87
N ALA A 516 -1.06 -15.96 -10.17
CA ALA A 516 -2.10 -16.64 -10.93
C ALA A 516 -1.57 -17.97 -11.50
N GLU A 517 -1.54 -19.03 -10.68
CA GLU A 517 -1.15 -20.39 -11.13
C GLU A 517 -2.36 -21.23 -11.60
N ALA A 518 -3.46 -20.60 -12.02
CA ALA A 518 -4.68 -21.32 -12.42
C ALA A 518 -4.68 -21.73 -13.91
N VAL A 519 -5.14 -22.95 -14.20
CA VAL A 519 -5.30 -23.49 -15.55
C VAL A 519 -6.32 -22.66 -16.34
N GLY A 520 -5.93 -22.17 -17.51
CA GLY A 520 -6.83 -21.45 -18.43
C GLY A 520 -6.76 -19.92 -18.37
N LEU A 521 -5.93 -19.33 -17.50
CA LEU A 521 -5.62 -17.90 -17.54
C LEU A 521 -4.37 -17.63 -18.37
N ASP A 522 -4.39 -16.54 -19.12
CA ASP A 522 -3.25 -16.01 -19.83
C ASP A 522 -2.25 -15.40 -18.84
N SER A 523 -1.30 -16.21 -18.37
CA SER A 523 -0.37 -15.85 -17.29
C SER A 523 0.56 -14.68 -17.63
N GLU A 524 0.78 -14.41 -18.92
CA GLU A 524 1.56 -13.25 -19.36
C GLU A 524 0.74 -11.95 -19.24
N LEU A 525 -0.55 -12.01 -19.56
CA LEU A 525 -1.44 -10.84 -19.47
C LEU A 525 -1.97 -10.64 -18.05
N ILE A 526 -2.21 -11.70 -17.29
CA ILE A 526 -2.78 -11.70 -15.94
C ILE A 526 -1.73 -12.28 -14.98
N PRO A 527 -0.76 -11.47 -14.54
CA PRO A 527 0.29 -11.91 -13.62
C PRO A 527 -0.21 -12.24 -12.20
N GLY A 528 -1.47 -11.92 -11.86
CA GLY A 528 -1.99 -12.21 -10.54
C GLY A 528 -3.46 -11.86 -10.34
N VAL A 529 -4.04 -12.39 -9.26
CA VAL A 529 -5.44 -12.21 -8.88
C VAL A 529 -5.52 -11.52 -7.53
N GLY A 530 -6.32 -10.46 -7.44
CA GLY A 530 -6.69 -9.79 -6.21
C GLY A 530 -8.07 -10.22 -5.72
N TRP A 531 -8.22 -10.36 -4.42
CA TRP A 531 -9.49 -10.72 -3.78
C TRP A 531 -9.99 -9.53 -2.95
N PRO A 532 -10.71 -8.55 -3.54
CA PRO A 532 -11.40 -7.55 -2.76
C PRO A 532 -12.49 -8.22 -1.91
N ARG A 533 -12.86 -7.61 -0.78
CA ARG A 533 -13.95 -8.11 0.09
C ARG A 533 -15.23 -8.35 -0.74
N GLY A 534 -15.52 -9.62 -1.03
CA GLY A 534 -16.60 -10.11 -1.91
C GLY A 534 -16.20 -11.38 -2.67
N ASP A 535 -17.18 -12.08 -3.25
CA ASP A 535 -16.99 -13.38 -3.93
C ASP A 535 -16.43 -13.27 -5.37
N ARG A 536 -16.06 -12.06 -5.84
CA ARG A 536 -15.61 -11.84 -7.22
C ARG A 536 -14.10 -11.55 -7.29
N PRO A 537 -13.30 -12.44 -7.94
CA PRO A 537 -11.89 -12.19 -8.12
C PRO A 537 -11.66 -11.00 -9.07
N VAL A 538 -10.62 -10.22 -8.79
CA VAL A 538 -10.13 -9.15 -9.66
C VAL A 538 -8.86 -9.63 -10.35
N PHE A 539 -8.94 -9.84 -11.66
CA PHE A 539 -7.79 -10.24 -12.46
C PHE A 539 -6.91 -9.02 -12.74
N VAL A 540 -5.69 -9.00 -12.20
CA VAL A 540 -4.82 -7.83 -12.33
C VAL A 540 -4.00 -7.97 -13.62
N LEU A 541 -4.18 -7.02 -14.54
CA LEU A 541 -3.49 -7.03 -15.83
C LEU A 541 -2.05 -6.52 -15.71
N SER A 542 -1.17 -7.11 -16.51
CA SER A 542 0.16 -6.60 -16.84
C SER A 542 0.02 -5.45 -17.85
N PRO A 543 0.38 -4.21 -17.46
CA PRO A 543 0.35 -3.08 -18.39
C PRO A 543 1.26 -3.27 -19.59
N ASP A 544 2.43 -3.87 -19.37
CA ASP A 544 3.47 -4.03 -20.39
C ASP A 544 2.97 -5.01 -21.45
N THR A 545 2.46 -6.17 -21.03
CA THR A 545 1.87 -7.17 -21.93
C THR A 545 0.63 -6.63 -22.66
N LEU A 546 -0.23 -5.87 -21.96
CA LEU A 546 -1.41 -5.24 -22.57
C LEU A 546 -1.00 -4.24 -23.66
N LEU A 547 0.05 -3.46 -23.42
CA LEU A 547 0.57 -2.49 -24.39
C LEU A 547 1.28 -3.17 -25.57
N GLU A 548 2.01 -4.25 -25.34
CA GLU A 548 2.57 -5.08 -26.42
C GLU A 548 1.48 -5.66 -27.32
N ARG A 549 0.38 -6.15 -26.73
CA ARG A 549 -0.78 -6.63 -27.51
C ARG A 549 -1.43 -5.51 -28.31
N TRP A 550 -1.57 -4.32 -27.72
CA TRP A 550 -2.04 -3.14 -28.44
C TRP A 550 -1.19 -2.84 -29.67
N GLN A 551 0.15 -2.89 -29.55
CA GLN A 551 1.05 -2.65 -30.68
C GLN A 551 0.94 -3.74 -31.76
N LYS A 552 0.79 -5.00 -31.35
CA LYS A 552 0.64 -6.15 -32.26
C LYS A 552 -0.72 -6.19 -32.96
N ALA A 553 -1.78 -5.72 -32.30
CA ALA A 553 -3.15 -5.80 -32.80
C ALA A 553 -3.40 -4.98 -34.09
N GLY A 554 -2.51 -4.06 -34.47
CA GLY A 554 -2.64 -3.35 -35.75
C GLY A 554 -3.95 -2.57 -35.89
N ALA A 555 -4.34 -2.16 -37.10
CA ALA A 555 -5.45 -1.24 -37.38
C ALA A 555 -6.89 -1.79 -37.17
N THR A 556 -7.09 -2.72 -36.24
CA THR A 556 -8.40 -3.25 -35.85
C THR A 556 -8.75 -2.77 -34.44
N GLY A 557 -9.75 -1.90 -34.29
CA GLY A 557 -10.17 -1.52 -32.95
C GLY A 557 -11.26 -0.46 -32.88
N GLY A 558 -12.47 -0.91 -32.53
CA GLY A 558 -13.55 -0.08 -32.03
C GLY A 558 -14.58 0.31 -33.09
N TYR A 559 -15.59 -0.52 -33.27
CA TYR A 559 -16.83 -0.13 -33.94
C TYR A 559 -17.95 0.03 -32.90
N PHE A 560 -18.97 0.81 -33.24
CA PHE A 560 -20.20 0.87 -32.46
C PHE A 560 -21.16 -0.22 -32.95
N ALA A 561 -21.83 -0.91 -32.03
CA ALA A 561 -22.87 -1.87 -32.39
C ALA A 561 -24.02 -1.13 -33.10
N GLY A 562 -24.38 -1.56 -34.31
CA GLY A 562 -25.49 -0.99 -35.08
C GLY A 562 -25.13 0.07 -36.13
N ALA A 563 -23.87 0.19 -36.55
CA ALA A 563 -23.46 1.09 -37.63
C ALA A 563 -23.67 0.45 -39.03
N ASP A 564 -24.91 0.10 -39.34
CA ASP A 564 -25.42 0.13 -40.72
C ASP A 564 -26.50 1.23 -40.74
N ASP A 565 -26.35 2.14 -41.69
CA ASP A 565 -27.17 3.33 -41.98
C ASP A 565 -27.00 4.61 -41.13
N ALA A 566 -26.81 5.68 -41.90
CA ALA A 566 -26.85 7.11 -41.59
C ALA A 566 -25.63 7.73 -40.88
N VAL A 567 -24.73 8.25 -41.71
CA VAL A 567 -23.97 9.47 -41.41
C VAL A 567 -24.96 10.65 -41.40
N PRO A 568 -25.06 11.45 -40.33
CA PRO A 568 -25.51 12.82 -40.44
C PRO A 568 -24.28 13.73 -40.39
N GLU A 569 -23.97 14.32 -41.55
CA GLU A 569 -23.24 15.58 -41.60
C GLU A 569 -24.05 16.67 -40.89
N GLY A 570 -23.34 17.59 -40.23
CA GLY A 570 -23.85 18.95 -39.99
C GLY A 570 -24.80 19.11 -38.80
N GLY A 571 -24.24 19.51 -37.65
CA GLY A 571 -25.02 19.99 -36.52
C GLY A 571 -24.14 20.68 -35.49
N GLY A 572 -23.66 21.88 -35.80
CA GLY A 572 -23.02 22.74 -34.81
C GLY A 572 -24.00 23.04 -33.67
N MET A 573 -23.73 22.51 -32.49
CA MET A 573 -24.44 22.88 -31.26
C MET A 573 -23.38 23.09 -30.16
N ALA A 574 -23.42 24.26 -29.54
CA ALA A 574 -22.43 24.77 -28.58
C ALA A 574 -22.07 23.78 -27.44
N PRO A 575 -20.84 23.83 -26.90
CA PRO A 575 -20.42 22.95 -25.81
C PRO A 575 -21.30 23.17 -24.59
N ARG A 576 -22.04 22.14 -24.16
CA ARG A 576 -22.78 22.17 -22.90
C ARG A 576 -21.78 22.07 -21.74
N HIS A 577 -21.85 23.07 -20.86
CA HIS A 577 -20.93 23.34 -19.75
C HIS A 577 -20.99 22.23 -18.70
N VAL A 578 -19.83 21.66 -18.36
CA VAL A 578 -19.66 20.75 -17.22
C VAL A 578 -19.75 21.59 -15.94
N PRO A 579 -20.70 21.32 -15.02
CA PRO A 579 -20.89 22.18 -13.86
C PRO A 579 -19.65 22.17 -12.98
N THR A 580 -19.17 23.36 -12.63
CA THR A 580 -17.98 23.58 -11.80
C THR A 580 -18.39 23.89 -10.37
N VAL A 581 -17.95 23.04 -9.44
CA VAL A 581 -18.14 23.18 -7.98
C VAL A 581 -16.89 23.83 -7.37
N LEU A 582 -17.04 24.93 -6.64
CA LEU A 582 -15.98 25.47 -5.79
C LEU A 582 -16.12 24.88 -4.38
N VAL A 583 -15.14 24.07 -3.97
CA VAL A 583 -15.08 23.49 -2.64
C VAL A 583 -14.14 24.33 -1.77
N VAL A 584 -14.65 24.81 -0.64
CA VAL A 584 -13.93 25.63 0.34
C VAL A 584 -13.95 24.93 1.68
N ASP A 585 -12.80 24.45 2.14
CA ASP A 585 -12.67 23.73 3.41
C ASP A 585 -11.21 23.88 3.83
N ASP A 586 -10.88 24.06 5.11
CA ASP A 586 -9.50 24.29 5.55
C ASP A 586 -8.70 22.98 5.67
N SER A 587 -9.39 21.87 5.92
CA SER A 587 -8.83 20.52 6.02
C SER A 587 -8.47 19.96 4.65
N ILE A 588 -7.17 19.72 4.42
CA ILE A 588 -6.66 19.10 3.19
C ILE A 588 -7.35 17.76 2.91
N THR A 589 -7.61 16.97 3.95
CA THR A 589 -8.20 15.63 3.85
C THR A 589 -9.67 15.71 3.39
N THR A 590 -10.47 16.57 4.01
CA THR A 590 -11.89 16.76 3.68
C THR A 590 -12.05 17.37 2.29
N ARG A 591 -11.26 18.40 1.99
CA ARG A 591 -11.22 19.08 0.69
C ARG A 591 -10.82 18.13 -0.45
N THR A 592 -9.86 17.23 -0.22
CA THR A 592 -9.43 16.23 -1.21
C THR A 592 -10.48 15.13 -1.39
N LEU A 593 -11.14 14.70 -0.32
CA LEU A 593 -12.23 13.73 -0.37
C LEU A 593 -13.42 14.25 -1.17
N GLN A 594 -13.89 15.46 -0.86
CA GLN A 594 -14.99 16.12 -1.58
C GLN A 594 -14.67 16.31 -3.06
N LYS A 595 -13.45 16.77 -3.39
CA LYS A 595 -12.98 16.85 -4.77
C LYS A 595 -13.05 15.50 -5.47
N THR A 596 -12.55 14.44 -4.83
CA THR A 596 -12.54 13.10 -5.41
C THR A 596 -13.96 12.61 -5.69
N ILE A 597 -14.89 12.80 -4.75
CA ILE A 597 -16.30 12.41 -4.90
C ILE A 597 -16.95 13.18 -6.05
N LEU A 598 -16.82 14.51 -6.06
CA LEU A 598 -17.46 15.35 -7.06
C LEU A 598 -16.89 15.11 -8.48
N GLN A 599 -15.57 14.94 -8.61
CA GLN A 599 -14.94 14.61 -9.89
C GLN A 599 -15.35 13.22 -10.40
N THR A 600 -15.48 12.23 -9.50
CA THR A 600 -15.97 10.89 -9.86
C THR A 600 -17.40 10.93 -10.41
N HIS A 601 -18.20 11.92 -9.98
CA HIS A 601 -19.59 12.10 -10.41
C HIS A 601 -19.76 13.13 -11.55
N GLY A 602 -18.66 13.53 -12.19
CA GLY A 602 -18.69 14.33 -13.42
C GLY A 602 -18.73 15.84 -13.23
N TYR A 603 -18.41 16.35 -12.03
CA TYR A 603 -18.25 17.79 -11.79
C TYR A 603 -16.80 18.23 -11.98
N ASP A 604 -16.61 19.43 -12.54
CA ASP A 604 -15.33 20.12 -12.42
C ASP A 604 -15.21 20.70 -11.01
N VAL A 605 -14.02 20.64 -10.40
CA VAL A 605 -13.85 21.06 -9.01
C VAL A 605 -12.69 22.05 -8.88
N LEU A 606 -12.98 23.21 -8.31
CA LEU A 606 -12.01 24.17 -7.81
C LEU A 606 -11.90 24.06 -6.30
N LEU A 607 -10.71 24.32 -5.76
CA LEU A 607 -10.44 24.20 -4.33
C LEU A 607 -9.97 25.54 -3.78
N ALA A 608 -10.43 25.87 -2.57
CA ALA A 608 -9.91 26.95 -1.75
C ALA A 608 -9.75 26.46 -0.30
N THR A 609 -8.77 27.01 0.42
CA THR A 609 -8.49 26.66 1.81
C THR A 609 -9.28 27.50 2.81
N ASP A 610 -9.84 28.63 2.39
CA ASP A 610 -10.70 29.50 3.19
C ASP A 610 -11.49 30.48 2.31
N GLY A 611 -12.36 31.28 2.94
CA GLY A 611 -13.21 32.25 2.25
C GLY A 611 -12.44 33.34 1.50
N VAL A 612 -11.23 33.73 1.93
CA VAL A 612 -10.44 34.76 1.26
C VAL A 612 -9.90 34.26 -0.08
N GLU A 613 -9.37 33.02 -0.08
CA GLU A 613 -8.93 32.37 -1.31
C GLU A 613 -10.11 32.08 -2.25
N ALA A 614 -11.24 31.63 -1.69
CA ALA A 614 -12.47 31.37 -2.45
C ALA A 614 -12.97 32.63 -3.17
N LEU A 615 -13.05 33.76 -2.47
CA LEU A 615 -13.48 35.05 -3.05
C LEU A 615 -12.49 35.54 -4.11
N SER A 616 -11.19 35.37 -3.86
CA SER A 616 -10.15 35.68 -4.84
C SER A 616 -10.28 34.85 -6.12
N LEU A 617 -10.59 33.55 -6.00
CA LEU A 617 -10.86 32.68 -7.14
C LEU A 617 -12.13 33.07 -7.87
N LEU A 618 -13.21 33.42 -7.16
CA LEU A 618 -14.47 33.88 -7.75
C LEU A 618 -14.30 35.18 -8.56
N HIS A 619 -13.43 36.09 -8.12
CA HIS A 619 -13.17 37.34 -8.84
C HIS A 619 -12.16 37.22 -9.98
N ARG A 620 -11.17 36.33 -9.87
CA ARG A 620 -10.07 36.21 -10.85
C ARG A 620 -10.29 35.15 -11.91
N SER A 621 -11.13 34.15 -11.64
CA SER A 621 -11.34 33.04 -12.57
C SER A 621 -12.23 33.46 -13.73
N SER A 622 -11.80 33.18 -14.96
CA SER A 622 -12.65 33.26 -16.16
C SER A 622 -13.62 32.07 -16.30
N ARG A 623 -13.55 31.10 -15.38
CA ARG A 623 -14.41 29.92 -15.32
C ARG A 623 -15.74 30.26 -14.64
N ARG A 624 -16.85 29.81 -15.21
CA ARG A 624 -18.18 29.88 -14.56
C ARG A 624 -18.25 28.84 -13.45
N ILE A 625 -18.45 29.30 -12.20
CA ILE A 625 -18.70 28.45 -11.03
C ILE A 625 -20.21 28.33 -10.86
N ASP A 626 -20.71 27.10 -10.79
CA ASP A 626 -22.14 26.81 -10.75
C ASP A 626 -22.65 26.56 -9.34
N VAL A 627 -21.79 26.17 -8.40
CA VAL A 627 -22.14 26.00 -6.98
C VAL A 627 -20.91 26.13 -6.09
N ILE A 628 -21.09 26.69 -4.90
CA ILE A 628 -20.06 26.79 -3.85
C ILE A 628 -20.46 25.83 -2.73
N VAL A 629 -19.54 24.96 -2.33
CA VAL A 629 -19.66 24.10 -1.16
C VAL A 629 -18.62 24.56 -0.16
N THR A 630 -19.03 25.12 0.96
CA THR A 630 -18.11 25.71 1.94
C THR A 630 -18.30 25.12 3.32
N ASP A 631 -17.20 24.83 4.00
CA ASP A 631 -17.18 24.66 5.43
C ASP A 631 -17.61 25.95 6.13
N VAL A 632 -18.24 25.81 7.29
CA VAL A 632 -18.61 26.93 8.14
C VAL A 632 -17.40 27.41 8.94
N GLU A 633 -16.65 26.51 9.57
CA GLU A 633 -15.54 26.89 10.46
C GLU A 633 -14.21 26.90 9.70
N MET A 634 -13.74 28.09 9.29
CA MET A 634 -12.48 28.23 8.53
C MET A 634 -11.64 29.43 9.01
N PRO A 635 -10.30 29.37 8.91
CA PRO A 635 -9.42 30.48 9.28
C PRO A 635 -9.54 31.66 8.30
N ARG A 636 -9.23 32.87 8.78
CA ARG A 636 -9.27 34.17 8.04
C ARG A 636 -10.66 34.65 7.63
N MET A 637 -11.46 33.81 6.98
CA MET A 637 -12.84 34.09 6.58
C MET A 637 -13.65 32.80 6.63
N ASP A 638 -14.66 32.80 7.49
CA ASP A 638 -15.55 31.66 7.73
C ASP A 638 -16.62 31.52 6.62
N GLY A 639 -17.36 30.40 6.62
CA GLY A 639 -18.34 30.10 5.58
C GLY A 639 -19.53 31.08 5.53
N PHE A 640 -19.89 31.66 6.68
CA PHE A 640 -20.95 32.67 6.75
C PHE A 640 -20.49 34.02 6.18
N ALA A 641 -19.29 34.48 6.53
CA ALA A 641 -18.69 35.69 5.98
C ALA A 641 -18.46 35.57 4.47
N LEU A 642 -18.09 34.38 3.97
CA LEU A 642 -18.01 34.10 2.54
C LEU A 642 -19.39 34.21 1.87
N LEU A 643 -20.44 33.63 2.48
CA LEU A 643 -21.81 33.73 1.98
C LEU A 643 -22.27 35.20 1.88
N ASP A 644 -22.06 35.99 2.93
CA ASP A 644 -22.41 37.41 2.95
C ASP A 644 -21.66 38.20 1.85
N ALA A 645 -20.37 37.92 1.65
CA ALA A 645 -19.57 38.54 0.60
C ALA A 645 -20.06 38.16 -0.81
N VAL A 646 -20.42 36.90 -1.03
CA VAL A 646 -20.99 36.40 -2.30
C VAL A 646 -22.35 37.03 -2.59
N ARG A 647 -23.20 37.19 -1.57
CA ARG A 647 -24.54 37.81 -1.71
C ARG A 647 -24.49 39.31 -1.92
N SER A 648 -23.49 39.98 -1.33
CA SER A 648 -23.27 41.42 -1.48
C SER A 648 -22.71 41.81 -2.86
N ASP A 649 -22.10 40.88 -3.61
CA ASP A 649 -21.61 41.12 -4.97
C ASP A 649 -22.70 40.78 -6.01
N PRO A 650 -23.22 41.74 -6.79
CA PRO A 650 -24.26 41.50 -7.80
C PRO A 650 -23.88 40.47 -8.88
N ARG A 651 -22.59 40.22 -9.10
CA ARG A 651 -22.09 39.23 -10.08
C ARG A 651 -22.07 37.81 -9.52
N LEU A 652 -21.91 37.66 -8.21
CA LEU A 652 -21.77 36.36 -7.54
C LEU A 652 -23.05 35.95 -6.80
N SER A 653 -23.95 36.90 -6.52
CA SER A 653 -25.17 36.70 -5.74
C SER A 653 -26.14 35.67 -6.30
N ARG A 654 -25.95 35.20 -7.54
CA ARG A 654 -26.76 34.14 -8.17
C ARG A 654 -26.19 32.74 -7.98
N ILE A 655 -24.94 32.60 -7.54
CA ILE A 655 -24.30 31.29 -7.36
C ILE A 655 -24.91 30.65 -6.09
N PRO A 656 -25.43 29.42 -6.17
CA PRO A 656 -25.91 28.69 -5.00
C PRO A 656 -24.75 28.34 -4.06
N VAL A 657 -24.97 28.51 -2.76
CA VAL A 657 -23.99 28.19 -1.70
C VAL A 657 -24.58 27.11 -0.80
N VAL A 658 -23.81 26.04 -0.60
CA VAL A 658 -24.11 24.92 0.29
C VAL A 658 -23.14 24.99 1.48
N LEU A 659 -23.68 25.09 2.70
CA LEU A 659 -22.89 25.15 3.92
C LEU A 659 -22.67 23.76 4.50
N MET A 660 -21.46 23.48 4.98
CA MET A 660 -21.11 22.25 5.70
C MET A 660 -20.78 22.58 7.14
N THR A 661 -21.53 22.06 8.12
CA THR A 661 -21.22 22.24 9.55
C THR A 661 -21.01 20.93 10.29
N SER A 662 -20.12 20.97 11.30
CA SER A 662 -19.76 19.90 12.22
C SER A 662 -20.79 19.67 13.33
N ARG A 663 -21.76 20.58 13.50
CA ARG A 663 -22.79 20.54 14.55
C ARG A 663 -24.18 20.76 13.99
N ASN A 664 -25.15 19.97 14.48
CA ASN A 664 -26.56 20.07 14.08
C ASN A 664 -27.33 21.03 15.00
N GLU A 665 -26.79 22.22 15.30
CA GLU A 665 -27.45 23.21 16.14
C GLU A 665 -28.44 24.05 15.30
N GLU A 666 -29.71 24.15 15.73
CA GLU A 666 -30.78 24.85 15.00
C GLU A 666 -30.48 26.34 14.72
N ALA A 667 -29.61 26.96 15.54
CA ALA A 667 -29.22 28.36 15.38
C ALA A 667 -28.38 28.60 14.12
N ASP A 668 -27.46 27.68 13.79
CA ASP A 668 -26.58 27.80 12.61
C ASP A 668 -27.34 27.55 11.31
N ILE A 669 -28.29 26.62 11.33
CA ILE A 669 -29.19 26.34 10.20
C ILE A 669 -30.07 27.58 9.91
N ARG A 670 -30.63 28.19 10.96
CA ARG A 670 -31.46 29.41 10.83
C ARG A 670 -30.66 30.57 10.26
N ARG A 671 -29.45 30.82 10.79
CA ARG A 671 -28.54 31.86 10.31
C ARG A 671 -28.11 31.63 8.85
N GLY A 672 -27.84 30.39 8.45
CA GLY A 672 -27.48 30.05 7.07
C GLY A 672 -28.63 30.28 6.07
N LEU A 673 -29.86 29.93 6.45
CA LEU A 673 -31.05 30.16 5.62
C LEU A 673 -31.40 31.65 5.51
N GLU A 674 -31.32 32.40 6.62
CA GLU A 674 -31.52 33.86 6.62
C GLU A 674 -30.45 34.59 5.80
N GLY A 675 -29.21 34.08 5.77
CA GLY A 675 -28.12 34.57 4.91
C GLY A 675 -28.20 34.13 3.44
N GLY A 676 -29.21 33.35 3.06
CA GLY A 676 -29.45 32.93 1.69
C GLY A 676 -28.61 31.75 1.20
N ALA A 677 -28.17 30.85 2.09
CA ALA A 677 -27.66 29.54 1.69
C ALA A 677 -28.80 28.69 1.09
N ARG A 678 -28.48 27.87 0.08
CA ARG A 678 -29.49 27.06 -0.62
C ARG A 678 -29.69 25.68 -0.01
N ALA A 679 -28.68 25.17 0.71
CA ALA A 679 -28.74 23.90 1.42
C ALA A 679 -27.65 23.80 2.51
N TYR A 680 -27.79 22.81 3.40
CA TYR A 680 -26.86 22.47 4.47
C TYR A 680 -26.54 20.97 4.44
N VAL A 681 -25.29 20.60 4.75
CA VAL A 681 -24.82 19.22 4.91
C VAL A 681 -24.13 19.03 6.25
N THR A 682 -24.54 18.03 7.02
CA THR A 682 -23.89 17.69 8.29
C THR A 682 -22.56 16.98 8.04
N LYS A 683 -21.48 17.34 8.76
CA LYS A 683 -20.17 16.66 8.64
C LYS A 683 -20.10 15.35 9.45
N GLN A 684 -21.01 15.14 10.41
CA GLN A 684 -21.04 13.93 11.23
C GLN A 684 -21.72 12.79 10.46
N GLY A 685 -20.96 11.78 10.07
CA GLY A 685 -21.48 10.61 9.34
C GLY A 685 -21.43 10.73 7.82
N PHE A 686 -20.75 11.76 7.26
CA PHE A 686 -20.60 12.07 5.84
C PHE A 686 -21.01 10.94 4.88
N GLU A 687 -22.28 10.95 4.48
CA GLU A 687 -22.83 10.03 3.48
C GLU A 687 -22.69 10.67 2.09
N GLN A 688 -21.85 10.06 1.25
CA GLN A 688 -21.49 10.61 -0.07
C GLN A 688 -22.70 10.90 -0.96
N GLY A 689 -23.79 10.14 -0.80
CA GLY A 689 -25.04 10.31 -1.56
C GLY A 689 -25.73 11.64 -1.26
N GLU A 690 -25.79 12.06 0.01
CA GLU A 690 -26.53 13.25 0.45
C GLU A 690 -25.95 14.54 -0.17
N LEU A 691 -24.61 14.68 -0.15
CA LEU A 691 -23.94 15.83 -0.77
C LEU A 691 -24.21 15.92 -2.28
N LEU A 692 -24.22 14.78 -2.97
CA LEU A 692 -24.44 14.72 -4.42
C LEU A 692 -25.88 15.05 -4.79
N ASP A 693 -26.86 14.56 -4.03
CA ASP A 693 -28.27 14.83 -4.25
C ASP A 693 -28.60 16.30 -3.99
N ILE A 694 -28.01 16.90 -2.95
CA ILE A 694 -28.10 18.33 -2.67
C ILE A 694 -27.51 19.15 -3.81
N ILE A 695 -26.30 18.82 -4.26
CA ILE A 695 -25.65 19.53 -5.37
C ILE A 695 -26.47 19.43 -6.66
N ARG A 696 -27.04 18.25 -6.97
CA ARG A 696 -27.95 18.08 -8.12
C ARG A 696 -29.24 18.86 -8.00
N GLY A 697 -29.77 19.05 -6.78
CA GLY A 697 -30.99 19.83 -6.55
C GLY A 697 -30.78 21.35 -6.61
N VAL A 698 -29.53 21.82 -6.46
CA VAL A 698 -29.21 23.26 -6.49
C VAL A 698 -28.66 23.76 -7.83
N LEU A 699 -28.10 22.87 -8.65
CA LEU A 699 -27.76 23.10 -10.06
C LEU A 699 -29.01 23.05 -10.94
#